data_AF-A0A2H3SBU0-F1
#
_entry.id   AF-A0A2H3SBU0-F1
#
_cell.length_a   1.000
_cell.length_b   1.000
_cell.length_c   1.000
_cell.angle_alpha   90.00
_cell.angle_beta   90.00
_cell.angle_gamma   90.00
#
_symmetry.space_group_name_H-M   'P 1'
#
loop_
_entity.id
_entity.type
_entity.pdbx_description
1 polymer ?
#
loop_
_entity_poly.entity_id
_entity_poly.type
_entity_poly.pdbx_seq_one_letter_code
_entity_poly.pdbx_strand_id
1 'polypeptide(L)'
;MNPKHALAMLWSTAIAALTVSNSSSSSILLDNQDQIFSADDSQYLAVTSDILSSVSYSSDPAQGPVTYISGLLSSTTADELEDVIKSSLEQDDVFTEAFLGTVLVSAGDEGDIDSSVVSYFSSLNATVIYGGEDGPSLCGNSTLTPCPMFGLADGDSLRLSKVFRLYVDTYRTFMVGTYDAGDGYRTLPYSNSEWGAPSIPVPSRLYSIEDDRPLAGKRIGVKDIYDLEGIQTTAGSLAYASLHSKADTTAPALQRIIDQGGVVVGKQKTAQFASPQSPWDWNDAFYPRNPRGDTFLTCSASSAGSACSIAAYDWLDFAVGTDTGKSIREPAAVAGIFGNRPSQGMISMDNIVTNAFNTDTAGVFARDPVAWAKFAKAWYDPSLRQDTSINGLPALSVPDAQTFPKRLLYPVDHLPMQNPAAEAILQKFLDDVADAVGATVDKINLTQTIEETLDRPLQGMLDDLTVLWTHDLITETAEPLISNYSPGFPPIDEPYRSFFRNAVADDSSYKSAMANRTRDAALWHKQVLFSTNSSCSESILLYDIGTGGLPSFREKDLNDSPGAASPVDPRGPKAVSTISSYFGDVDITVPIGQVSYQSNVTFQEEVMPVTVNMIAKRGCDFVLFNLINKLVSKGVLSSVDTGRQAFQE
;
A
#
# COMPACT_ATOMS: atom_id res chain seq x y z
N MET A 1 19.27 33.99 31.67
CA MET A 1 20.68 33.66 31.34
C MET A 1 20.75 32.18 31.01
N ASN A 2 21.35 31.90 29.86
CA ASN A 2 21.24 30.73 29.01
C ASN A 2 22.22 29.60 29.43
N PRO A 3 21.87 28.30 29.35
CA PRO A 3 22.85 27.22 29.34
C PRO A 3 22.94 26.59 27.94
N LYS A 4 23.11 27.42 26.91
CA LYS A 4 23.92 27.04 25.73
C LYS A 4 25.34 27.38 26.14
N HIS A 5 26.24 26.42 26.37
CA HIS A 5 27.72 26.52 26.35
C HIS A 5 28.32 25.21 26.93
N ALA A 6 28.00 24.07 26.32
CA ALA A 6 28.73 22.82 26.53
C ALA A 6 28.33 21.80 25.45
N LEU A 7 28.54 22.12 24.16
CA LEU A 7 28.71 21.12 23.08
C LEU A 7 29.08 21.78 21.72
N ALA A 8 29.85 22.87 21.75
CA ALA A 8 30.27 23.58 20.54
C ALA A 8 31.77 23.85 20.59
N MET A 9 32.56 22.78 20.46
CA MET A 9 33.98 22.82 20.10
C MET A 9 34.39 21.39 19.76
N LEU A 10 34.25 21.02 18.49
CA LEU A 10 35.02 19.97 17.79
C LEU A 10 34.56 19.89 16.31
N TRP A 11 34.43 21.03 15.64
CA TRP A 11 34.26 21.08 14.18
C TRP A 11 35.16 22.19 13.64
N SER A 12 36.36 21.80 13.21
CA SER A 12 37.06 22.43 12.07
C SER A 12 38.32 21.64 11.73
N THR A 13 38.51 21.46 10.42
CA THR A 13 39.73 21.03 9.72
C THR A 13 40.12 19.55 9.80
N ALA A 14 39.58 18.76 8.87
CA ALA A 14 40.34 17.77 8.12
C ALA A 14 39.69 17.57 6.74
N ILE A 15 40.02 18.43 5.78
CA ILE A 15 39.97 18.06 4.37
C ILE A 15 41.14 17.10 4.18
N ALA A 16 40.84 15.80 4.21
CA ALA A 16 41.75 14.77 3.75
C ALA A 16 41.12 14.18 2.49
N ALA A 17 41.87 14.25 1.39
CA ALA A 17 41.55 13.59 0.15
C ALA A 17 41.28 12.10 0.42
N LEU A 18 40.03 11.68 0.26
CA LEU A 18 39.66 10.28 0.19
C LEU A 18 40.10 9.78 -1.17
N THR A 19 41.32 9.26 -1.22
CA THR A 19 41.67 8.23 -2.18
C THR A 19 40.63 7.12 -2.06
N VAL A 20 39.91 6.84 -3.15
CA VAL A 20 39.07 5.65 -3.30
C VAL A 20 39.98 4.43 -3.13
N SER A 21 40.10 3.95 -1.90
CA SER A 21 40.68 2.65 -1.61
C SER A 21 39.54 1.65 -1.73
N ASN A 22 39.67 0.71 -2.67
CA ASN A 22 38.88 -0.52 -2.78
C ASN A 22 38.61 -1.09 -1.37
N SER A 23 37.47 -0.74 -0.78
CA SER A 23 36.95 -1.43 0.38
C SER A 23 36.51 -2.78 -0.15
N SER A 24 37.12 -3.86 0.32
CA SER A 24 36.65 -5.22 0.08
C SER A 24 35.15 -5.27 0.38
N SER A 25 34.31 -5.26 -0.65
CA SER A 25 32.86 -5.32 -0.51
C SER A 25 32.55 -6.66 0.14
N SER A 26 32.11 -6.64 1.40
CA SER A 26 31.64 -7.86 2.05
C SER A 26 30.37 -8.31 1.33
N SER A 27 30.50 -9.31 0.47
CA SER A 27 29.38 -9.94 -0.19
C SER A 27 28.88 -11.12 0.63
N ILE A 28 27.57 -11.20 0.83
CA ILE A 28 26.92 -12.37 1.43
C ILE A 28 26.26 -13.14 0.29
N LEU A 29 26.73 -14.36 0.04
CA LEU A 29 26.06 -15.29 -0.88
C LEU A 29 24.92 -15.98 -0.14
N LEU A 30 23.71 -15.87 -0.66
CA LEU A 30 22.53 -16.54 -0.14
C LEU A 30 22.47 -17.99 -0.66
N ASP A 31 21.72 -18.84 0.03
CA ASP A 31 21.60 -20.27 -0.35
C ASP A 31 21.07 -20.47 -1.78
N ASN A 32 20.27 -19.52 -2.27
CA ASN A 32 19.71 -19.50 -3.63
C ASN A 32 20.66 -18.90 -4.68
N GLN A 33 21.94 -18.69 -4.34
CA GLN A 33 22.98 -18.11 -5.19
C GLN A 33 22.83 -16.62 -5.51
N ASP A 34 21.83 -15.93 -4.94
CA ASP A 34 21.74 -14.48 -5.01
C ASP A 34 22.73 -13.83 -4.03
N GLN A 35 23.18 -12.61 -4.32
CA GLN A 35 24.25 -11.96 -3.57
C GLN A 35 23.78 -10.66 -2.94
N ILE A 36 23.99 -10.50 -1.64
CA ILE A 36 23.91 -9.19 -0.97
C ILE A 36 25.28 -8.54 -1.02
N PHE A 37 25.34 -7.28 -1.41
CA PHE A 37 26.56 -6.49 -1.41
C PHE A 37 26.30 -5.10 -0.81
N SER A 38 27.38 -4.39 -0.51
CA SER A 38 27.33 -3.00 -0.08
C SER A 38 28.03 -2.14 -1.13
N ALA A 39 27.40 -1.03 -1.43
CA ALA A 39 27.92 0.03 -2.27
C ALA A 39 27.45 1.30 -1.59
N ASP A 40 28.34 2.29 -1.45
CA ASP A 40 28.12 3.44 -0.55
C ASP A 40 27.74 3.02 0.89
N ASP A 41 26.80 3.73 1.51
CA ASP A 41 26.24 3.45 2.85
C ASP A 41 24.99 2.55 2.78
N SER A 42 24.66 2.01 1.60
CA SER A 42 23.47 1.19 1.34
C SER A 42 23.81 -0.29 1.13
N GLN A 43 22.82 -1.14 1.38
CA GLN A 43 22.88 -2.56 1.03
C GLN A 43 22.00 -2.84 -0.17
N TYR A 44 22.44 -3.79 -0.99
CA TYR A 44 21.77 -4.19 -2.21
C TYR A 44 21.72 -5.71 -2.33
N LEU A 45 20.67 -6.20 -2.98
CA LEU A 45 20.55 -7.57 -3.46
C LEU A 45 20.78 -7.58 -4.98
N ALA A 46 21.73 -8.38 -5.43
CA ALA A 46 21.90 -8.78 -6.82
C ALA A 46 21.26 -10.15 -7.03
N VAL A 47 20.37 -10.26 -8.02
CA VAL A 47 19.72 -11.53 -8.38
C VAL A 47 20.63 -12.33 -9.32
N THR A 48 21.77 -12.78 -8.82
CA THR A 48 22.80 -13.48 -9.61
C THR A 48 22.37 -14.87 -10.09
N SER A 49 21.25 -15.40 -9.59
CA SER A 49 20.60 -16.57 -10.16
C SER A 49 19.87 -16.30 -11.49
N ASP A 50 19.55 -15.03 -11.79
CA ASP A 50 18.94 -14.57 -13.04
C ASP A 50 19.92 -13.67 -13.82
N ILE A 51 20.50 -14.22 -14.88
CA ILE A 51 21.43 -13.48 -15.73
C ILE A 51 20.67 -12.91 -16.92
N LEU A 52 20.62 -11.58 -17.00
CA LEU A 52 19.92 -10.88 -18.07
C LEU A 52 20.73 -10.85 -19.37
N SER A 53 22.06 -10.68 -19.25
CA SER A 53 22.97 -10.62 -20.38
C SER A 53 24.39 -10.98 -19.95
N SER A 54 25.22 -11.31 -20.93
CA SER A 54 26.64 -11.61 -20.76
C SER A 54 27.43 -10.86 -21.82
N VAL A 55 28.37 -10.03 -21.39
CA VAL A 55 29.16 -9.18 -22.30
C VAL A 55 30.64 -9.55 -22.21
N SER A 56 31.26 -9.78 -23.36
CA SER A 56 32.71 -10.03 -23.41
C SER A 56 33.50 -8.76 -23.08
N TYR A 57 34.63 -8.91 -22.41
CA TYR A 57 35.55 -7.79 -22.14
C TYR A 57 37.00 -8.19 -22.44
N SER A 58 37.85 -7.19 -22.66
CA SER A 58 39.29 -7.38 -22.89
C SER A 58 40.16 -7.21 -21.64
N SER A 59 39.61 -6.63 -20.57
CA SER A 59 40.28 -6.44 -19.27
C SER A 59 39.35 -6.83 -18.12
N ASP A 60 39.85 -7.61 -17.17
CA ASP A 60 39.12 -8.13 -16.01
C ASP A 60 38.43 -7.01 -15.20
N PRO A 61 37.10 -6.84 -15.31
CA PRO A 61 36.38 -5.86 -14.55
C PRO A 61 36.24 -6.34 -13.11
N ALA A 62 36.33 -5.42 -12.15
CA ALA A 62 35.95 -5.74 -10.80
C ALA A 62 34.46 -6.15 -10.76
N GLN A 63 34.17 -7.29 -10.13
CA GLN A 63 32.80 -7.66 -9.79
C GLN A 63 32.18 -6.57 -8.93
N GLY A 64 30.94 -6.17 -9.21
CA GLY A 64 30.28 -5.15 -8.41
C GLY A 64 29.17 -4.38 -9.13
N PRO A 65 28.82 -3.18 -8.61
CA PRO A 65 27.91 -2.25 -9.27
C PRO A 65 28.40 -1.89 -10.66
N VAL A 66 27.49 -1.93 -11.64
CA VAL A 66 27.74 -1.55 -13.03
C VAL A 66 26.55 -0.72 -13.51
N THR A 67 26.81 0.32 -14.29
CA THR A 67 25.75 1.02 -15.03
C THR A 67 25.79 0.62 -16.49
N TYR A 68 24.70 0.07 -17.02
CA TYR A 68 24.54 -0.03 -18.47
C TYR A 68 23.91 1.26 -19.01
N ILE A 69 24.52 1.88 -20.01
CA ILE A 69 23.97 3.04 -20.71
C ILE A 69 23.50 2.56 -22.08
N SER A 70 22.18 2.45 -22.22
CA SER A 70 21.52 2.12 -23.48
C SER A 70 21.41 3.35 -24.39
N GLY A 71 21.19 3.12 -25.69
CA GLY A 71 20.88 4.19 -26.64
C GLY A 71 21.99 5.23 -26.83
N LEU A 72 23.24 4.91 -26.50
CA LEU A 72 24.37 5.82 -26.68
C LEU A 72 24.75 5.87 -28.16
N LEU A 73 24.50 7.01 -28.81
CA LEU A 73 24.81 7.22 -30.23
C LEU A 73 26.15 7.97 -30.37
N SER A 74 26.79 7.84 -31.53
CA SER A 74 28.01 8.60 -31.86
C SER A 74 27.80 10.12 -31.86
N SER A 75 26.56 10.58 -31.93
CA SER A 75 26.17 11.99 -31.83
C SER A 75 25.85 12.46 -30.41
N THR A 76 25.74 11.56 -29.43
CA THR A 76 25.43 11.91 -28.05
C THR A 76 26.60 12.65 -27.41
N THR A 77 26.35 13.83 -26.89
CA THR A 77 27.36 14.69 -26.26
C THR A 77 27.51 14.42 -24.76
N ALA A 78 28.62 14.87 -24.16
CA ALA A 78 28.82 14.81 -22.71
C ALA A 78 27.71 15.54 -21.94
N ASP A 79 27.31 16.73 -22.37
CA ASP A 79 26.29 17.53 -21.69
C ASP A 79 24.94 16.78 -21.65
N GLU A 80 24.54 16.17 -22.76
CA GLU A 80 23.31 15.35 -22.83
C GLU A 80 23.38 14.14 -21.89
N LEU A 81 24.53 13.46 -21.83
CA LEU A 81 24.70 12.31 -20.94
C LEU A 81 24.75 12.72 -19.46
N GLU A 82 25.42 13.82 -19.13
CA GLU A 82 25.48 14.36 -17.77
C GLU A 82 24.09 14.74 -17.27
N ASP A 83 23.30 15.43 -18.10
CA ASP A 83 21.92 15.80 -17.79
C ASP A 83 21.04 14.57 -17.51
N VAL A 84 21.17 13.51 -18.33
CA VAL A 84 20.44 12.26 -18.12
C VAL A 84 20.87 11.56 -16.84
N ILE A 85 22.18 11.41 -16.58
CA ILE A 85 22.68 10.75 -15.36
C ILE A 85 22.20 11.51 -14.12
N LYS A 86 22.31 12.85 -14.14
CA LYS A 86 21.83 13.70 -13.05
C LYS A 86 20.34 13.52 -12.81
N SER A 87 19.55 13.55 -13.88
CA SER A 87 18.09 13.31 -13.81
C SER A 87 17.77 11.92 -13.24
N SER A 88 18.53 10.88 -13.60
CA SER A 88 18.35 9.52 -13.07
C SER A 88 18.69 9.42 -11.58
N LEU A 89 19.77 10.08 -11.13
CA LEU A 89 20.16 10.13 -9.71
C LEU A 89 19.12 10.88 -8.85
N GLU A 90 18.40 11.85 -9.41
CA GLU A 90 17.33 12.57 -8.71
C GLU A 90 16.02 11.78 -8.63
N GLN A 91 15.75 10.90 -9.61
CA GLN A 91 14.46 10.19 -9.74
C GLN A 91 14.48 8.75 -9.21
N ASP A 92 15.65 8.14 -9.07
CA ASP A 92 15.80 6.77 -8.63
C ASP A 92 16.65 6.68 -7.36
N ASP A 93 16.11 5.98 -6.38
CA ASP A 93 16.72 5.76 -5.07
C ASP A 93 17.55 4.47 -5.01
N VAL A 94 17.68 3.73 -6.12
CA VAL A 94 18.55 2.55 -6.25
C VAL A 94 19.85 2.92 -6.96
N PHE A 95 19.75 3.64 -8.07
CA PHE A 95 20.88 4.19 -8.81
C PHE A 95 21.54 5.32 -8.03
N THR A 96 22.76 5.08 -7.57
CA THR A 96 23.60 6.07 -6.88
C THR A 96 24.93 6.26 -7.61
N GLU A 97 25.73 7.25 -7.22
CA GLU A 97 27.06 7.47 -7.79
C GLU A 97 27.96 6.23 -7.67
N ALA A 98 27.70 5.33 -6.71
CA ALA A 98 28.44 4.08 -6.57
C ALA A 98 28.34 3.15 -7.80
N PHE A 99 27.31 3.32 -8.64
CA PHE A 99 27.14 2.55 -9.89
C PHE A 99 27.94 3.12 -11.07
N LEU A 100 28.46 4.35 -10.97
CA LEU A 100 29.18 5.01 -12.04
C LEU A 100 30.66 4.61 -12.14
N GLY A 101 31.16 3.80 -11.20
CA GLY A 101 32.56 3.34 -11.20
C GLY A 101 32.88 2.39 -12.37
N THR A 102 31.91 1.59 -12.81
CA THR A 102 32.02 0.74 -14.00
C THR A 102 30.82 1.01 -14.90
N VAL A 103 31.10 1.40 -16.14
CA VAL A 103 30.08 1.76 -17.13
C VAL A 103 30.18 0.85 -18.33
N LEU A 104 29.10 0.17 -18.64
CA LEU A 104 28.93 -0.59 -19.86
C LEU A 104 28.20 0.28 -20.89
N VAL A 105 28.75 0.44 -22.08
CA VAL A 105 28.16 1.25 -23.15
C VAL A 105 27.74 0.40 -24.35
N SER A 106 26.65 0.80 -25.00
CA SER A 106 26.17 0.21 -26.26
C SER A 106 27.02 0.62 -27.49
N ALA A 107 28.34 0.53 -27.38
CA ALA A 107 29.30 0.91 -28.43
C ALA A 107 30.36 -0.18 -28.60
N GLY A 108 30.90 -0.33 -29.82
CA GLY A 108 31.88 -1.37 -30.15
C GLY A 108 33.29 -1.03 -29.68
N ASP A 109 33.68 0.24 -29.80
CA ASP A 109 34.92 0.77 -29.24
C ASP A 109 34.82 2.27 -28.89
N GLU A 110 35.90 2.85 -28.37
CA GLU A 110 36.00 4.26 -28.00
C GLU A 110 35.74 5.22 -29.18
N GLY A 111 36.06 4.81 -30.40
CA GLY A 111 35.85 5.60 -31.61
C GLY A 111 34.40 5.68 -32.06
N ASP A 112 33.52 4.82 -31.52
CA ASP A 112 32.09 4.82 -31.81
C ASP A 112 31.30 5.86 -30.97
N ILE A 113 31.93 6.48 -29.97
CA ILE A 113 31.30 7.47 -29.08
C ILE A 113 31.98 8.84 -29.17
N ASP A 114 31.24 9.90 -28.88
CA ASP A 114 31.77 11.26 -28.95
C ASP A 114 32.93 11.46 -27.96
N SER A 115 34.00 12.14 -28.39
CA SER A 115 35.19 12.38 -27.57
C SER A 115 34.92 13.15 -26.26
N SER A 116 33.85 13.95 -26.21
CA SER A 116 33.41 14.61 -24.98
C SER A 116 32.88 13.60 -23.96
N VAL A 117 32.15 12.57 -24.39
CA VAL A 117 31.63 11.49 -23.53
C VAL A 117 32.78 10.67 -22.93
N VAL A 118 33.81 10.35 -23.74
CA VAL A 118 35.03 9.69 -23.25
C VAL A 118 35.71 10.53 -22.17
N SER A 119 35.81 11.85 -22.39
CA SER A 119 36.39 12.79 -21.44
C SER A 119 35.56 12.87 -20.14
N TYR A 120 34.24 12.82 -20.27
CA TYR A 120 33.32 12.80 -19.14
C TYR A 120 33.48 11.52 -18.30
N PHE A 121 33.48 10.33 -18.89
CA PHE A 121 33.74 9.09 -18.15
C PHE A 121 35.11 9.09 -17.46
N SER A 122 36.13 9.62 -18.13
CA SER A 122 37.46 9.80 -17.54
C SER A 122 37.43 10.74 -16.32
N SER A 123 36.60 11.79 -16.35
CA SER A 123 36.43 12.71 -15.22
C SER A 123 35.76 12.06 -14.00
N LEU A 124 34.95 11.01 -14.22
CA LEU A 124 34.34 10.19 -13.17
C LEU A 124 35.28 9.10 -12.64
N ASN A 125 36.47 8.93 -13.23
CA ASN A 125 37.34 7.77 -13.06
C ASN A 125 36.61 6.43 -13.35
N ALA A 126 35.66 6.44 -14.30
CA ALA A 126 34.89 5.26 -14.65
C ALA A 126 35.72 4.27 -15.47
N THR A 127 35.57 2.98 -15.19
CA THR A 127 36.02 1.90 -16.07
C THR A 127 34.97 1.67 -17.14
N VAL A 128 35.28 1.97 -18.40
CA VAL A 128 34.35 1.82 -19.53
C VAL A 128 34.53 0.46 -20.19
N ILE A 129 33.42 -0.28 -20.33
CA ILE A 129 33.34 -1.55 -21.04
C ILE A 129 32.52 -1.32 -22.31
N TYR A 130 33.10 -1.66 -23.46
CA TYR A 130 32.46 -1.53 -24.77
C TYR A 130 31.78 -2.85 -25.13
N GLY A 131 30.45 -2.88 -25.02
CA GLY A 131 29.66 -4.11 -25.16
C GLY A 131 29.11 -4.38 -26.56
N GLY A 132 29.23 -3.43 -27.51
CA GLY A 132 28.54 -3.50 -28.80
C GLY A 132 27.05 -3.14 -28.73
N GLU A 133 26.30 -3.36 -29.82
CA GLU A 133 24.94 -2.83 -30.01
C GLU A 133 23.81 -3.55 -29.22
N ASP A 134 24.06 -4.71 -28.59
CA ASP A 134 23.01 -5.47 -27.88
C ASP A 134 23.34 -5.67 -26.39
N GLY A 135 22.88 -4.75 -25.52
CA GLY A 135 22.90 -4.91 -24.06
C GLY A 135 21.60 -5.51 -23.48
N PRO A 136 21.45 -5.58 -22.14
CA PRO A 136 20.25 -6.13 -21.52
C PRO A 136 19.01 -5.26 -21.82
N SER A 137 17.94 -5.88 -22.32
CA SER A 137 16.71 -5.20 -22.76
C SER A 137 15.87 -4.56 -21.65
N LEU A 138 16.26 -4.75 -20.38
CA LEU A 138 15.49 -4.33 -19.21
C LEU A 138 15.34 -2.80 -19.08
N CYS A 139 16.31 -2.04 -19.55
CA CYS A 139 16.35 -0.58 -19.40
C CYS A 139 16.06 0.18 -20.69
N GLY A 140 15.42 -0.52 -21.63
CA GLY A 140 15.15 0.00 -22.96
C GLY A 140 16.35 -0.07 -23.89
N ASN A 141 16.08 -0.15 -25.19
CA ASN A 141 17.11 -0.22 -26.23
C ASN A 141 17.21 1.08 -27.04
N SER A 142 16.31 2.04 -26.80
CA SER A 142 16.09 3.18 -27.70
C SER A 142 16.26 4.55 -27.06
N THR A 143 16.32 4.62 -25.73
CA THR A 143 16.50 5.84 -24.97
C THR A 143 17.85 5.86 -24.27
N LEU A 144 18.47 7.04 -24.20
CA LEU A 144 19.67 7.25 -23.41
C LEU A 144 19.29 7.14 -21.93
N THR A 145 19.47 5.96 -21.33
CA THR A 145 19.07 5.69 -19.94
C THR A 145 20.16 4.92 -19.17
N PRO A 146 20.61 5.44 -18.01
CA PRO A 146 21.42 4.69 -17.05
C PRO A 146 20.63 3.56 -16.41
N CYS A 147 21.23 2.38 -16.37
CA CYS A 147 20.61 1.17 -15.86
C CYS A 147 21.49 0.57 -14.75
N PRO A 148 21.12 0.68 -13.47
CA PRO A 148 21.89 0.09 -12.38
C PRO A 148 21.81 -1.43 -12.45
N MET A 149 22.96 -2.09 -12.43
CA MET A 149 23.12 -3.54 -12.57
C MET A 149 24.21 -4.05 -11.64
N PHE A 150 24.29 -5.37 -11.49
CA PHE A 150 25.42 -6.04 -10.87
C PHE A 150 26.16 -6.86 -11.93
N GLY A 151 27.47 -6.64 -12.04
CA GLY A 151 28.36 -7.39 -12.91
C GLY A 151 29.11 -8.46 -12.13
N LEU A 152 29.00 -9.72 -12.57
CA LEU A 152 29.77 -10.86 -12.08
C LEU A 152 30.75 -11.32 -13.16
N ALA A 153 32.05 -11.21 -12.88
CA ALA A 153 33.09 -11.69 -13.78
C ALA A 153 33.08 -13.23 -13.86
N ASP A 154 33.05 -13.76 -15.08
CA ASP A 154 33.04 -15.19 -15.40
C ASP A 154 33.95 -15.44 -16.63
N GLY A 155 35.23 -15.70 -16.39
CA GLY A 155 36.24 -15.87 -17.44
C GLY A 155 36.51 -14.57 -18.19
N ASP A 156 36.16 -14.54 -19.47
CA ASP A 156 36.31 -13.37 -20.36
C ASP A 156 34.96 -12.63 -20.57
N SER A 157 33.99 -12.87 -19.69
CA SER A 157 32.63 -12.35 -19.81
C SER A 157 32.11 -11.79 -18.49
N LEU A 158 31.37 -10.69 -18.57
CA LEU A 158 30.70 -10.05 -17.46
C LEU A 158 29.21 -10.39 -17.51
N ARG A 159 28.74 -11.18 -16.54
CA ARG A 159 27.33 -11.56 -16.41
C ARG A 159 26.58 -10.49 -15.63
N LEU A 160 25.47 -10.04 -16.17
CA LEU A 160 24.70 -8.90 -15.65
C LEU A 160 23.39 -9.36 -15.01
N SER A 161 23.10 -8.86 -13.80
CA SER A 161 21.89 -9.16 -13.04
C SER A 161 21.23 -7.91 -12.47
N LYS A 162 19.92 -8.00 -12.22
CA LYS A 162 19.15 -6.93 -11.57
C LYS A 162 19.68 -6.66 -10.16
N VAL A 163 19.57 -5.41 -9.75
CA VAL A 163 19.83 -4.98 -8.37
C VAL A 163 18.59 -4.42 -7.71
N PHE A 164 18.51 -4.65 -6.42
CA PHE A 164 17.46 -4.17 -5.54
C PHE A 164 18.12 -3.50 -4.34
N ARG A 165 17.76 -2.26 -4.02
CA ARG A 165 18.18 -1.65 -2.76
C ARG A 165 17.45 -2.31 -1.60
N LEU A 166 18.15 -2.58 -0.51
CA LEU A 166 17.59 -3.19 0.69
C LEU A 166 17.22 -2.11 1.71
N TYR A 167 15.91 -1.89 1.87
CA TYR A 167 15.38 -1.01 2.92
C TYR A 167 15.05 -1.78 4.18
N VAL A 168 15.49 -1.30 5.34
CA VAL A 168 15.13 -1.92 6.62
C VAL A 168 13.73 -1.47 7.05
N ASP A 169 12.85 -2.42 7.37
CA ASP A 169 11.49 -2.12 7.85
C ASP A 169 11.47 -1.70 9.34
N THR A 170 11.92 -0.47 9.63
CA THR A 170 11.99 0.09 10.98
C THR A 170 10.63 0.27 11.66
N TYR A 171 9.56 0.46 10.89
CA TYR A 171 8.17 0.60 11.37
C TYR A 171 7.44 -0.73 11.53
N ARG A 172 8.10 -1.85 11.21
CA ARG A 172 7.56 -3.21 11.41
C ARG A 172 6.25 -3.42 10.65
N THR A 173 6.13 -2.89 9.44
CA THR A 173 4.91 -3.00 8.62
C THR A 173 4.89 -4.24 7.71
N PHE A 174 6.02 -4.88 7.48
CA PHE A 174 6.18 -6.05 6.62
C PHE A 174 6.33 -7.35 7.42
N MET A 175 5.75 -8.43 6.87
CA MET A 175 6.05 -9.81 7.27
C MET A 175 7.39 -10.24 6.69
N VAL A 176 7.57 -9.98 5.39
CA VAL A 176 8.78 -10.37 4.64
C VAL A 176 8.90 -9.52 3.37
N GLY A 177 10.15 -9.24 2.96
CA GLY A 177 10.44 -8.68 1.65
C GLY A 177 10.34 -9.74 0.56
N THR A 178 9.86 -9.39 -0.62
CA THR A 178 9.74 -10.28 -1.77
C THR A 178 10.34 -9.63 -3.02
N TYR A 179 10.90 -10.45 -3.90
CA TYR A 179 11.42 -9.99 -5.18
C TYR A 179 11.15 -11.03 -6.26
N ASP A 180 11.01 -10.56 -7.50
CA ASP A 180 10.95 -11.42 -8.68
C ASP A 180 12.37 -11.84 -9.06
N ALA A 181 12.60 -13.15 -9.10
CA ALA A 181 13.89 -13.75 -9.44
C ALA A 181 13.97 -14.23 -10.90
N GLY A 182 13.07 -13.77 -11.78
CA GLY A 182 13.02 -14.14 -13.20
C GLY A 182 12.35 -15.49 -13.48
N ASP A 183 12.43 -16.42 -12.53
CA ASP A 183 11.73 -17.71 -12.54
C ASP A 183 10.54 -17.79 -11.57
N GLY A 184 10.20 -16.67 -10.92
CA GLY A 184 9.13 -16.56 -9.95
C GLY A 184 9.51 -15.71 -8.75
N TYR A 185 8.55 -15.44 -7.87
CA TYR A 185 8.78 -14.66 -6.66
C TYR A 185 9.50 -15.47 -5.57
N ARG A 186 10.42 -14.80 -4.88
CA ARG A 186 11.14 -15.34 -3.72
C ARG A 186 11.01 -14.42 -2.51
N THR A 187 11.06 -15.00 -1.31
CA THR A 187 11.22 -14.24 -0.08
C THR A 187 12.69 -13.89 0.13
N LEU A 188 12.96 -12.71 0.71
CA LEU A 188 14.30 -12.35 1.18
C LEU A 188 14.43 -12.66 2.68
N PRO A 189 15.10 -13.76 3.08
CA PRO A 189 15.31 -14.12 4.49
C PRO A 189 16.46 -13.30 5.11
N TYR A 190 16.48 -11.99 4.87
CA TYR A 190 17.51 -11.09 5.37
C TYR A 190 16.89 -10.06 6.30
N SER A 191 17.48 -9.92 7.49
CA SER A 191 17.04 -8.96 8.51
C SER A 191 18.23 -8.23 9.08
N ASN A 192 17.99 -7.00 9.56
CA ASN A 192 19.05 -6.24 10.19
C ASN A 192 19.50 -6.91 11.50
N SER A 193 20.80 -6.88 11.78
CA SER A 193 21.39 -7.61 12.91
C SER A 193 21.02 -7.05 14.29
N GLU A 194 20.58 -5.80 14.38
CA GLU A 194 20.29 -5.15 15.68
C GLU A 194 18.94 -5.56 16.25
N TRP A 195 17.87 -5.40 15.47
CA TRP A 195 16.51 -5.59 15.94
C TRP A 195 15.76 -6.69 15.17
N GLY A 196 16.36 -7.28 14.12
CA GLY A 196 15.71 -8.30 13.30
C GLY A 196 14.51 -7.76 12.51
N ALA A 197 14.55 -6.50 12.07
CA ALA A 197 13.60 -5.96 11.09
C ALA A 197 13.90 -6.55 9.70
N PRO A 198 12.89 -7.03 8.97
CA PRO A 198 13.11 -7.58 7.64
C PRO A 198 13.66 -6.49 6.71
N SER A 199 14.54 -6.89 5.80
CA SER A 199 14.94 -6.05 4.68
C SER A 199 13.99 -6.24 3.52
N ILE A 200 13.61 -5.15 2.87
CA ILE A 200 12.69 -5.10 1.74
C ILE A 200 13.52 -4.82 0.48
N PRO A 201 13.61 -5.77 -0.46
CA PRO A 201 14.29 -5.54 -1.73
C PRO A 201 13.42 -4.68 -2.64
N VAL A 202 13.97 -3.53 -3.03
CA VAL A 202 13.26 -2.51 -3.82
C VAL A 202 13.99 -2.30 -5.15
N PRO A 203 13.34 -2.54 -6.31
CA PRO A 203 13.99 -2.42 -7.61
C PRO A 203 14.16 -0.97 -8.04
N SER A 204 15.11 -0.72 -8.95
CA SER A 204 15.23 0.56 -9.63
C SER A 204 13.99 0.86 -10.47
N ARG A 205 13.56 2.12 -10.46
CA ARG A 205 12.48 2.65 -11.32
C ARG A 205 12.93 2.80 -12.77
N LEU A 206 14.24 2.89 -13.00
CA LEU A 206 14.84 3.03 -14.33
C LEU A 206 14.60 1.78 -15.20
N TYR A 207 14.31 0.63 -14.58
CA TYR A 207 13.88 -0.60 -15.25
C TYR A 207 12.53 -0.50 -15.96
N SER A 208 11.81 0.61 -15.80
CA SER A 208 10.46 0.78 -16.35
C SER A 208 10.30 2.09 -17.13
N ILE A 209 11.40 2.74 -17.53
CA ILE A 209 11.36 4.05 -18.19
C ILE A 209 10.66 3.99 -19.56
N GLU A 210 10.84 2.90 -20.31
CA GLU A 210 10.21 2.66 -21.62
C GLU A 210 8.90 1.85 -21.51
N ASP A 211 8.45 1.52 -20.30
CA ASP A 211 7.25 0.74 -20.06
C ASP A 211 6.02 1.65 -19.91
N ASP A 212 5.11 1.60 -20.88
CA ASP A 212 3.93 2.46 -20.96
C ASP A 212 2.73 1.95 -20.13
N ARG A 213 2.89 0.80 -19.46
CA ARG A 213 1.81 0.22 -18.66
C ARG A 213 1.47 1.13 -17.47
N PRO A 214 0.20 1.17 -17.03
CA PRO A 214 -0.26 2.19 -16.07
C PRO A 214 0.44 2.20 -14.71
N LEU A 215 0.99 1.06 -14.29
CA LEU A 215 1.67 0.85 -13.01
C LEU A 215 3.17 0.55 -13.16
N ALA A 216 3.72 0.73 -14.37
CA ALA A 216 5.15 0.55 -14.65
C ALA A 216 6.02 1.29 -13.62
N GLY A 217 7.00 0.57 -13.05
CA GLY A 217 7.94 1.09 -12.06
C GLY A 217 7.34 1.43 -10.70
N LYS A 218 6.03 1.19 -10.47
CA LYS A 218 5.39 1.41 -9.16
C LYS A 218 5.66 0.25 -8.23
N ARG A 219 5.98 0.56 -6.97
CA ARG A 219 6.30 -0.40 -5.92
C ARG A 219 5.09 -0.62 -5.04
N ILE A 220 4.69 -1.87 -4.88
CA ILE A 220 3.45 -2.27 -4.21
C ILE A 220 3.74 -3.20 -3.05
N GLY A 221 3.26 -2.82 -1.87
CA GLY A 221 3.16 -3.70 -0.71
C GLY A 221 1.82 -4.42 -0.71
N VAL A 222 1.79 -5.68 -0.28
CA VAL A 222 0.58 -6.50 -0.37
C VAL A 222 0.27 -7.11 0.98
N LYS A 223 -0.93 -6.88 1.52
CA LYS A 223 -1.39 -7.50 2.76
C LYS A 223 -1.21 -9.02 2.73
N ASP A 224 -0.76 -9.61 3.85
CA ASP A 224 -0.41 -11.04 3.91
C ASP A 224 -1.60 -12.00 4.03
N ILE A 225 -2.56 -11.81 3.14
CA ILE A 225 -3.69 -12.71 2.87
C ILE A 225 -3.85 -12.98 1.38
N TYR A 226 -3.14 -12.24 0.51
CA TYR A 226 -3.13 -12.49 -0.92
C TYR A 226 -2.07 -13.55 -1.24
N ASP A 227 -2.47 -14.55 -2.01
CA ASP A 227 -1.53 -15.49 -2.57
C ASP A 227 -0.69 -14.84 -3.68
N LEU A 228 0.60 -15.12 -3.61
CA LEU A 228 1.62 -14.73 -4.58
C LEU A 228 2.43 -15.99 -4.86
N GLU A 229 2.47 -16.41 -6.11
CA GLU A 229 3.11 -17.67 -6.51
C GLU A 229 4.55 -17.77 -5.95
N GLY A 230 4.88 -18.91 -5.34
CA GLY A 230 6.20 -19.14 -4.73
C GLY A 230 6.38 -18.55 -3.32
N ILE A 231 5.41 -17.79 -2.82
CA ILE A 231 5.42 -17.14 -1.49
C ILE A 231 4.35 -17.77 -0.59
N GLN A 232 4.70 -18.01 0.67
CA GLN A 232 3.75 -18.50 1.67
C GLN A 232 2.85 -17.36 2.17
N THR A 233 1.54 -17.59 2.22
CA THR A 233 0.57 -16.68 2.85
C THR A 233 0.34 -17.12 4.29
N THR A 234 0.55 -16.23 5.26
CA THR A 234 0.43 -16.60 6.69
C THR A 234 -0.89 -16.21 7.32
N ALA A 235 -1.65 -15.31 6.68
CA ALA A 235 -2.85 -14.70 7.26
C ALA A 235 -2.62 -14.07 8.65
N GLY A 236 -1.37 -13.65 8.94
CA GLY A 236 -0.97 -13.14 10.25
C GLY A 236 -0.88 -14.19 11.37
N SER A 237 -1.01 -15.49 11.05
CA SER A 237 -1.05 -16.58 12.03
C SER A 237 0.02 -17.64 11.77
N LEU A 238 0.83 -17.92 12.79
CA LEU A 238 1.80 -19.02 12.75
C LEU A 238 1.10 -20.37 12.64
N ALA A 239 -0.07 -20.52 13.26
CA ALA A 239 -0.86 -21.73 13.20
C ALA A 239 -1.29 -22.02 11.75
N TYR A 240 -1.82 -21.01 11.07
CA TYR A 240 -2.20 -21.10 9.67
C TYR A 240 -0.98 -21.37 8.78
N ALA A 241 0.08 -20.58 8.91
CA ALA A 241 1.31 -20.75 8.12
C ALA A 241 1.91 -22.17 8.25
N SER A 242 1.86 -22.78 9.43
CA SER A 242 2.44 -24.12 9.64
C SER A 242 1.73 -25.24 8.86
N LEU A 243 0.50 -25.00 8.41
CA LEU A 243 -0.31 -25.96 7.66
C LEU A 243 -0.34 -25.68 6.15
N HIS A 244 0.09 -24.49 5.72
CA HIS A 244 -0.03 -24.06 4.33
C HIS A 244 1.36 -23.87 3.74
N SER A 245 1.61 -24.46 2.57
CA SER A 245 2.85 -24.28 1.83
C SER A 245 2.88 -22.93 1.10
N LYS A 246 3.94 -22.70 0.32
CA LYS A 246 3.98 -21.62 -0.67
C LYS A 246 2.78 -21.75 -1.63
N ALA A 247 2.23 -20.62 -2.05
CA ALA A 247 1.13 -20.60 -2.99
C ALA A 247 1.56 -21.09 -4.38
N ASP A 248 0.69 -21.89 -5.01
CA ASP A 248 0.92 -22.44 -6.35
C ASP A 248 0.57 -21.44 -7.46
N THR A 249 -0.23 -20.42 -7.16
CA THR A 249 -0.65 -19.40 -8.12
C THR A 249 -0.76 -18.04 -7.45
N THR A 250 -0.63 -16.98 -8.24
CA THR A 250 -0.88 -15.60 -7.79
C THR A 250 -2.38 -15.30 -7.83
N ALA A 251 -2.89 -14.63 -6.80
CA ALA A 251 -4.29 -14.19 -6.75
C ALA A 251 -4.63 -13.33 -7.97
N PRO A 252 -5.77 -13.54 -8.67
CA PRO A 252 -6.11 -12.79 -9.89
C PRO A 252 -6.09 -11.27 -9.70
N ALA A 253 -6.51 -10.80 -8.53
CA ALA A 253 -6.43 -9.39 -8.15
C ALA A 253 -4.97 -8.89 -8.15
N LEU A 254 -4.04 -9.67 -7.62
CA LEU A 254 -2.62 -9.31 -7.58
C LEU A 254 -1.96 -9.48 -8.95
N GLN A 255 -2.31 -10.54 -9.69
CA GLN A 255 -1.80 -10.77 -11.05
C GLN A 255 -2.10 -9.58 -11.96
N ARG A 256 -3.30 -9.01 -11.86
CA ARG A 256 -3.66 -7.80 -12.62
C ARG A 256 -2.71 -6.63 -12.35
N ILE A 257 -2.26 -6.43 -11.11
CA ILE A 257 -1.32 -5.35 -10.76
C ILE A 257 0.03 -5.59 -11.45
N ILE A 258 0.51 -6.84 -11.40
CA ILE A 258 1.77 -7.27 -12.02
C ILE A 258 1.69 -7.12 -13.55
N ASP A 259 0.58 -7.54 -14.16
CA ASP A 259 0.34 -7.43 -15.60
C ASP A 259 0.34 -5.96 -16.07
N GLN A 260 -0.08 -5.02 -15.21
CA GLN A 260 -0.04 -3.58 -15.46
C GLN A 260 1.32 -2.93 -15.13
N GLY A 261 2.36 -3.73 -14.87
CA GLY A 261 3.74 -3.25 -14.65
C GLY A 261 4.10 -2.92 -13.20
N GLY A 262 3.19 -3.17 -12.25
CA GLY A 262 3.45 -2.97 -10.83
C GLY A 262 4.37 -4.04 -10.25
N VAL A 263 5.27 -3.66 -9.33
CA VAL A 263 6.24 -4.57 -8.71
C VAL A 263 5.91 -4.81 -7.24
N VAL A 264 5.73 -6.09 -6.87
CA VAL A 264 5.45 -6.49 -5.49
C VAL A 264 6.75 -6.60 -4.70
N VAL A 265 6.91 -5.76 -3.67
CA VAL A 265 8.16 -5.67 -2.88
C VAL A 265 8.10 -6.39 -1.53
N GLY A 266 6.91 -6.79 -1.09
CA GLY A 266 6.78 -7.57 0.15
C GLY A 266 5.36 -7.85 0.60
N LYS A 267 5.24 -8.84 1.49
CA LYS A 267 4.00 -9.17 2.20
C LYS A 267 3.91 -8.33 3.47
N GLN A 268 2.77 -7.69 3.69
CA GLN A 268 2.54 -6.71 4.75
C GLN A 268 1.68 -7.28 5.87
N LYS A 269 1.95 -6.81 7.09
CA LYS A 269 1.27 -7.31 8.28
C LYS A 269 -0.23 -7.11 8.25
N THR A 270 -0.92 -8.14 8.71
CA THR A 270 -2.37 -8.17 8.92
C THR A 270 -2.66 -8.67 10.31
N ALA A 271 -3.80 -8.25 10.88
CA ALA A 271 -4.42 -8.98 11.98
C ALA A 271 -4.77 -10.41 11.53
N GLN A 272 -4.73 -11.38 12.44
CA GLN A 272 -5.00 -12.79 12.16
C GLN A 272 -6.33 -12.95 11.40
N PHE A 273 -6.31 -13.62 10.26
CA PHE A 273 -7.52 -13.89 9.46
C PHE A 273 -8.29 -12.61 9.06
N ALA A 274 -7.56 -11.53 8.83
CA ALA A 274 -8.11 -10.21 8.49
C ALA A 274 -9.11 -9.63 9.52
N SER A 275 -8.97 -10.01 10.79
CA SER A 275 -9.86 -9.67 11.89
C SER A 275 -9.81 -8.24 12.44
N PRO A 276 -10.82 -7.78 13.20
CA PRO A 276 -10.80 -6.49 13.88
C PRO A 276 -10.01 -6.53 15.21
N GLN A 277 -8.88 -7.25 15.27
CA GLN A 277 -8.06 -7.36 16.48
C GLN A 277 -7.52 -6.01 16.93
N SER A 278 -7.49 -5.81 18.25
CA SER A 278 -6.82 -4.65 18.83
C SER A 278 -5.30 -4.82 18.80
N PRO A 279 -4.53 -3.72 18.79
CA PRO A 279 -3.06 -3.79 18.73
C PRO A 279 -2.41 -4.60 19.87
N TRP A 280 -3.01 -4.59 21.06
CA TRP A 280 -2.52 -5.30 22.25
C TRP A 280 -2.85 -6.81 22.27
N ASP A 281 -3.59 -7.30 21.28
CA ASP A 281 -3.98 -8.72 21.20
C ASP A 281 -3.06 -9.54 20.27
N TRP A 282 -2.13 -8.89 19.56
CA TRP A 282 -1.25 -9.53 18.56
C TRP A 282 -0.09 -10.25 19.23
N ASN A 283 0.01 -11.57 19.08
CA ASN A 283 1.11 -12.36 19.66
C ASN A 283 2.05 -12.97 18.62
N ASP A 284 1.54 -13.33 17.43
CA ASP A 284 2.33 -14.01 16.39
C ASP A 284 3.21 -13.07 15.57
N ALA A 285 2.85 -11.79 15.52
CA ALA A 285 3.63 -10.76 14.84
C ALA A 285 3.64 -9.47 15.66
N PHE A 286 4.79 -8.78 15.68
CA PHE A 286 4.85 -7.45 16.29
C PHE A 286 3.90 -6.49 15.58
N TYR A 287 3.06 -5.80 16.34
CA TYR A 287 2.18 -4.76 15.81
C TYR A 287 2.98 -3.66 15.08
N PRO A 288 2.56 -3.19 13.89
CA PRO A 288 3.22 -2.09 13.18
C PRO A 288 3.24 -0.78 13.98
N ARG A 289 4.22 0.08 13.72
CA ARG A 289 4.27 1.43 14.30
C ARG A 289 3.71 2.43 13.32
N ASN A 290 2.76 3.25 13.77
CA ASN A 290 2.26 4.37 12.99
C ASN A 290 3.33 5.49 13.02
N PRO A 291 3.78 6.03 11.88
CA PRO A 291 4.75 7.12 11.87
C PRO A 291 4.16 8.47 12.29
N ARG A 292 2.83 8.61 12.32
CA ARG A 292 2.13 9.86 12.65
C ARG A 292 2.28 10.22 14.14
N GLY A 293 2.30 11.53 14.41
CA GLY A 293 2.36 12.07 15.77
C GLY A 293 3.58 11.55 16.54
N ASP A 294 3.32 10.92 17.69
CA ASP A 294 4.34 10.43 18.61
C ASP A 294 4.77 8.97 18.38
N THR A 295 4.28 8.30 17.34
CA THR A 295 4.45 6.85 17.08
C THR A 295 3.73 5.88 18.01
N PHE A 296 2.90 6.39 18.94
CA PHE A 296 2.03 5.59 19.80
C PHE A 296 0.60 5.48 19.28
N LEU A 297 0.27 6.19 18.21
CA LEU A 297 -1.00 6.02 17.50
C LEU A 297 -1.13 4.60 16.93
N THR A 298 -2.36 4.11 16.86
CA THR A 298 -2.70 2.83 16.25
C THR A 298 -2.53 2.88 14.72
N CYS A 299 -2.20 1.74 14.12
CA CYS A 299 -2.33 1.51 12.67
C CYS A 299 -3.72 0.94 12.29
N SER A 300 -4.61 0.79 13.29
CA SER A 300 -5.88 0.07 13.18
C SER A 300 -5.67 -1.36 12.64
N ALA A 301 -6.74 -2.03 12.24
CA ALA A 301 -6.80 -3.39 11.74
C ALA A 301 -7.89 -3.52 10.66
N SER A 302 -7.85 -4.53 9.80
CA SER A 302 -6.80 -5.56 9.72
C SER A 302 -5.64 -5.22 8.81
N SER A 303 -5.75 -4.24 7.92
CA SER A 303 -4.67 -3.88 6.98
C SER A 303 -3.62 -2.93 7.60
N ALA A 304 -3.20 -3.24 8.84
CA ALA A 304 -2.34 -2.38 9.66
C ALA A 304 -0.99 -2.08 9.00
N GLY A 305 -0.32 -3.12 8.48
CA GLY A 305 0.96 -2.98 7.80
C GLY A 305 0.83 -2.18 6.51
N SER A 306 -0.24 -2.43 5.75
CA SER A 306 -0.49 -1.74 4.48
C SER A 306 -0.63 -0.23 4.65
N ALA A 307 -1.51 0.24 5.53
CA ALA A 307 -1.70 1.68 5.70
C ALA A 307 -0.46 2.38 6.30
N CYS A 308 0.09 1.83 7.39
CA CYS A 308 1.24 2.47 8.06
C CYS A 308 2.52 2.45 7.22
N SER A 309 2.72 1.46 6.34
CA SER A 309 3.86 1.47 5.40
C SER A 309 3.81 2.65 4.43
N ILE A 310 2.60 3.02 3.97
CA ILE A 310 2.39 4.13 3.05
C ILE A 310 2.59 5.46 3.77
N ALA A 311 2.26 5.56 5.04
CA ALA A 311 2.62 6.75 5.83
C ALA A 311 4.13 6.77 6.21
N ALA A 312 4.83 5.64 6.17
CA ALA A 312 6.19 5.52 6.71
C ALA A 312 7.30 5.66 5.66
N TYR A 313 7.09 5.17 4.44
CA TYR A 313 8.16 4.98 3.48
C TYR A 313 7.89 5.67 2.14
N ASP A 314 8.73 6.65 1.80
CA ASP A 314 8.65 7.38 0.52
C ASP A 314 8.92 6.49 -0.69
N TRP A 315 9.79 5.49 -0.53
CA TRP A 315 10.14 4.55 -1.58
C TRP A 315 8.97 3.62 -1.99
N LEU A 316 7.89 3.54 -1.19
CA LEU A 316 6.71 2.73 -1.47
C LEU A 316 5.59 3.57 -2.06
N ASP A 317 5.06 3.21 -3.23
CA ASP A 317 4.02 3.99 -3.92
C ASP A 317 2.60 3.63 -3.46
N PHE A 318 2.31 2.33 -3.39
CA PHE A 318 0.97 1.80 -3.11
C PHE A 318 1.03 0.61 -2.16
N ALA A 319 -0.06 0.39 -1.43
CA ALA A 319 -0.26 -0.85 -0.71
C ALA A 319 -1.67 -1.37 -0.97
N VAL A 320 -1.83 -2.68 -1.14
CA VAL A 320 -3.15 -3.30 -1.30
C VAL A 320 -3.54 -4.08 -0.05
N GLY A 321 -4.81 -3.99 0.31
CA GLY A 321 -5.38 -4.68 1.46
C GLY A 321 -6.84 -5.05 1.20
N THR A 322 -7.54 -5.47 2.25
CA THR A 322 -8.95 -5.85 2.16
C THR A 322 -9.82 -5.12 3.15
N ASP A 323 -11.11 -4.95 2.81
CA ASP A 323 -12.14 -4.35 3.66
C ASP A 323 -13.38 -5.25 3.72
N THR A 324 -13.60 -5.86 4.89
CA THR A 324 -14.82 -6.62 5.25
C THR A 324 -15.83 -5.70 5.94
N GLY A 325 -15.39 -5.07 7.03
CA GLY A 325 -16.19 -4.15 7.85
C GLY A 325 -15.68 -2.71 7.83
N LYS A 326 -14.35 -2.52 7.86
CA LYS A 326 -13.65 -1.22 7.79
C LYS A 326 -12.13 -1.34 7.60
N SER A 327 -11.66 -2.50 7.15
CA SER A 327 -10.25 -2.90 7.21
C SER A 327 -9.33 -2.21 6.18
N ILE A 328 -9.86 -1.40 5.26
CA ILE A 328 -9.10 -0.39 4.50
C ILE A 328 -9.32 0.98 5.11
N ARG A 329 -10.58 1.34 5.33
CA ARG A 329 -10.97 2.71 5.64
C ARG A 329 -10.47 3.19 7.00
N GLU A 330 -10.52 2.35 8.02
CA GLU A 330 -10.03 2.74 9.35
C GLU A 330 -8.50 2.82 9.42
N PRO A 331 -7.72 1.86 8.88
CA PRO A 331 -6.27 2.04 8.72
C PRO A 331 -5.89 3.28 7.91
N ALA A 332 -6.61 3.59 6.82
CA ALA A 332 -6.37 4.80 6.03
C ALA A 332 -6.60 6.08 6.86
N ALA A 333 -7.68 6.10 7.65
CA ALA A 333 -8.03 7.23 8.51
C ALA A 333 -6.95 7.52 9.55
N VAL A 334 -6.51 6.50 10.29
CA VAL A 334 -5.50 6.69 11.36
C VAL A 334 -4.08 6.93 10.82
N ALA A 335 -3.77 6.43 9.62
CA ALA A 335 -2.51 6.73 8.95
C ALA A 335 -2.52 8.07 8.21
N GLY A 336 -3.70 8.69 8.04
CA GLY A 336 -3.85 9.97 7.33
C GLY A 336 -3.49 9.87 5.85
N ILE A 337 -3.97 8.84 5.17
CA ILE A 337 -3.70 8.55 3.76
C ILE A 337 -5.00 8.25 3.00
N PHE A 338 -4.92 8.17 1.67
CA PHE A 338 -6.05 7.78 0.84
C PHE A 338 -6.25 6.26 0.90
N GLY A 339 -7.51 5.82 0.93
CA GLY A 339 -7.88 4.40 0.89
C GLY A 339 -9.30 4.19 0.39
N ASN A 340 -9.55 3.12 -0.36
CA ASN A 340 -10.88 2.79 -0.89
C ASN A 340 -11.30 1.35 -0.60
N ARG A 341 -12.53 1.21 -0.13
CA ARG A 341 -13.33 0.00 -0.29
C ARG A 341 -14.10 0.13 -1.62
N PRO A 342 -13.79 -0.68 -2.66
CA PRO A 342 -14.57 -0.63 -3.88
C PRO A 342 -16.00 -1.10 -3.64
N SER A 343 -16.87 -0.86 -4.62
CA SER A 343 -18.14 -1.55 -4.74
C SER A 343 -17.99 -3.07 -4.60
N GLN A 344 -18.86 -3.69 -3.81
CA GLN A 344 -18.82 -5.13 -3.59
C GLN A 344 -18.95 -5.89 -4.92
N GLY A 345 -18.02 -6.80 -5.19
CA GLY A 345 -17.93 -7.57 -6.42
C GLY A 345 -17.15 -6.91 -7.56
N MET A 346 -16.48 -5.77 -7.31
CA MET A 346 -15.57 -5.15 -8.29
C MET A 346 -14.37 -6.04 -8.65
N ILE A 347 -13.78 -6.68 -7.63
CA ILE A 347 -12.58 -7.50 -7.74
C ILE A 347 -12.84 -8.84 -7.05
N SER A 348 -12.37 -9.94 -7.65
CA SER A 348 -12.51 -11.29 -7.13
C SER A 348 -11.66 -11.47 -5.88
N MET A 349 -12.16 -12.29 -4.96
CA MET A 349 -11.47 -12.67 -3.74
C MET A 349 -10.81 -14.06 -3.84
N ASP A 350 -10.72 -14.60 -5.05
CA ASP A 350 -10.06 -15.89 -5.30
C ASP A 350 -8.58 -15.84 -4.90
N ASN A 351 -8.11 -16.90 -4.23
CA ASN A 351 -6.76 -17.02 -3.66
C ASN A 351 -6.39 -15.85 -2.73
N ILE A 352 -7.39 -15.34 -2.00
CA ILE A 352 -7.22 -14.42 -0.89
C ILE A 352 -7.85 -15.06 0.33
N VAL A 353 -7.14 -15.12 1.45
CA VAL A 353 -7.72 -15.59 2.71
C VAL A 353 -8.80 -14.60 3.15
N THR A 354 -10.05 -15.01 2.98
CA THR A 354 -11.23 -14.19 3.24
C THR A 354 -11.66 -14.29 4.70
N ASN A 355 -12.28 -13.20 5.17
CA ASN A 355 -13.03 -13.20 6.41
C ASN A 355 -14.51 -13.50 6.11
N ALA A 356 -15.04 -12.90 5.05
CA ALA A 356 -16.40 -13.11 4.58
C ALA A 356 -16.54 -12.80 3.10
N PHE A 357 -16.60 -13.83 2.25
CA PHE A 357 -16.61 -13.72 0.78
C PHE A 357 -17.70 -12.77 0.27
N ASN A 358 -18.85 -12.77 0.94
CA ASN A 358 -20.00 -11.95 0.57
C ASN A 358 -19.81 -10.44 0.81
N THR A 359 -18.86 -10.02 1.66
CA THR A 359 -18.67 -8.62 2.09
C THR A 359 -17.22 -8.14 1.95
N ASP A 360 -16.29 -9.04 1.68
CA ASP A 360 -14.88 -8.74 1.44
C ASP A 360 -14.66 -8.03 0.12
N THR A 361 -13.77 -7.05 0.15
CA THR A 361 -13.36 -6.29 -1.02
C THR A 361 -11.85 -6.06 -1.01
N ALA A 362 -11.23 -5.98 -2.19
CA ALA A 362 -9.83 -5.62 -2.37
C ALA A 362 -9.67 -4.11 -2.61
N GLY A 363 -8.92 -3.42 -1.75
CA GLY A 363 -8.73 -1.97 -1.78
C GLY A 363 -7.26 -1.56 -1.87
N VAL A 364 -7.02 -0.29 -2.19
CA VAL A 364 -5.67 0.27 -2.32
C VAL A 364 -5.48 1.50 -1.44
N PHE A 365 -4.27 1.64 -0.90
CA PHE A 365 -3.78 2.77 -0.14
C PHE A 365 -2.75 3.56 -0.94
N ALA A 366 -2.73 4.87 -0.77
CA ALA A 366 -1.81 5.76 -1.45
C ALA A 366 -1.64 7.11 -0.72
N ARG A 367 -0.54 7.82 -1.01
CA ARG A 367 -0.32 9.21 -0.57
C ARG A 367 -0.80 10.25 -1.56
N ASP A 368 -0.66 9.98 -2.86
CA ASP A 368 -1.03 10.90 -3.92
C ASP A 368 -2.44 10.60 -4.45
N PRO A 369 -3.39 11.56 -4.38
CA PRO A 369 -4.78 11.33 -4.77
C PRO A 369 -4.96 11.01 -6.26
N VAL A 370 -4.12 11.58 -7.14
CA VAL A 370 -4.24 11.39 -8.59
C VAL A 370 -3.66 10.04 -8.99
N ALA A 371 -2.50 9.69 -8.44
CA ALA A 371 -1.87 8.38 -8.65
C ALA A 371 -2.73 7.25 -8.07
N TRP A 372 -3.38 7.48 -6.92
CA TRP A 372 -4.35 6.56 -6.33
C TRP A 372 -5.56 6.31 -7.22
N ALA A 373 -6.18 7.38 -7.74
CA ALA A 373 -7.29 7.28 -8.67
C ALA A 373 -6.87 6.54 -9.96
N LYS A 374 -5.68 6.84 -10.50
CA LYS A 374 -5.12 6.15 -11.67
C LYS A 374 -4.91 4.65 -11.39
N PHE A 375 -4.36 4.31 -10.23
CA PHE A 375 -4.15 2.92 -9.81
C PHE A 375 -5.47 2.16 -9.77
N ALA A 376 -6.45 2.68 -9.01
CA ALA A 376 -7.73 2.01 -8.83
C ALA A 376 -8.46 1.80 -10.18
N LYS A 377 -8.44 2.81 -11.06
CA LYS A 377 -9.00 2.70 -12.42
C LYS A 377 -8.31 1.66 -13.29
N ALA A 378 -6.98 1.54 -13.23
CA ALA A 378 -6.24 0.53 -13.98
C ALA A 378 -6.43 -0.90 -13.44
N TRP A 379 -6.67 -1.00 -12.12
CA TRP A 379 -6.86 -2.26 -11.42
C TRP A 379 -8.25 -2.87 -11.65
N TYR A 380 -9.29 -2.03 -11.80
CA TYR A 380 -10.66 -2.50 -11.99
C TYR A 380 -10.88 -3.00 -13.41
N ASP A 381 -10.90 -4.33 -13.56
CA ASP A 381 -11.15 -5.00 -14.83
C ASP A 381 -12.46 -5.81 -14.76
N PRO A 382 -13.35 -5.74 -15.78
CA PRO A 382 -14.56 -6.55 -15.79
C PRO A 382 -14.36 -8.05 -15.62
N SER A 383 -13.22 -8.60 -16.05
CA SER A 383 -12.86 -10.02 -15.86
C SER A 383 -12.62 -10.42 -14.41
N LEU A 384 -12.36 -9.46 -13.53
CA LEU A 384 -12.17 -9.68 -12.10
C LEU A 384 -13.48 -9.61 -11.31
N ARG A 385 -14.63 -9.32 -11.92
CA ARG A 385 -15.87 -9.13 -11.15
C ARG A 385 -16.34 -10.44 -10.53
N GLN A 386 -16.76 -10.38 -9.28
CA GLN A 386 -17.34 -11.54 -8.59
C GLN A 386 -18.74 -11.85 -9.12
N ASP A 387 -19.09 -13.13 -9.12
CA ASP A 387 -20.46 -13.57 -9.38
C ASP A 387 -21.41 -13.05 -8.28
N THR A 388 -22.58 -12.60 -8.70
CA THR A 388 -23.62 -12.08 -7.79
C THR A 388 -24.14 -13.12 -6.79
N SER A 389 -24.02 -14.41 -7.10
CA SER A 389 -24.39 -15.51 -6.20
C SER A 389 -23.54 -15.55 -4.92
N ILE A 390 -22.34 -14.97 -4.93
CA ILE A 390 -21.45 -14.91 -3.77
C ILE A 390 -21.89 -13.84 -2.77
N ASN A 391 -22.38 -12.70 -3.25
CA ASN A 391 -22.65 -11.52 -2.41
C ASN A 391 -24.14 -11.18 -2.26
N GLY A 392 -25.04 -11.82 -3.01
CA GLY A 392 -26.48 -11.56 -2.94
C GLY A 392 -26.89 -10.16 -3.43
N LEU A 393 -26.03 -9.47 -4.18
CA LEU A 393 -26.31 -8.14 -4.72
C LEU A 393 -26.65 -8.21 -6.22
N PRO A 394 -27.36 -7.21 -6.78
CA PRO A 394 -27.63 -7.16 -8.21
C PRO A 394 -26.36 -7.15 -9.07
N ALA A 395 -26.49 -7.44 -10.37
CA ALA A 395 -25.38 -7.36 -11.31
C ALA A 395 -24.67 -5.99 -11.21
N LEU A 396 -23.34 -6.02 -11.14
CA LEU A 396 -22.54 -4.81 -10.97
C LEU A 396 -22.42 -4.05 -12.30
N SER A 397 -22.87 -2.80 -12.30
CA SER A 397 -22.68 -1.84 -13.40
C SER A 397 -21.74 -0.73 -12.93
N VAL A 398 -20.67 -0.47 -13.69
CA VAL A 398 -19.60 0.47 -13.31
C VAL A 398 -19.39 1.52 -14.41
N PRO A 399 -20.27 2.54 -14.50
CA PRO A 399 -20.08 3.62 -15.48
C PRO A 399 -18.94 4.56 -15.07
N ASP A 400 -18.09 4.96 -16.01
CA ASP A 400 -17.16 6.10 -15.82
C ASP A 400 -17.89 7.44 -16.03
N ALA A 401 -18.90 7.68 -15.19
CA ALA A 401 -19.71 8.88 -15.28
C ALA A 401 -18.88 10.12 -14.89
N GLN A 402 -19.01 11.17 -15.70
CA GLN A 402 -18.36 12.48 -15.46
C GLN A 402 -19.29 13.48 -14.77
N THR A 403 -20.58 13.13 -14.64
CA THR A 403 -21.54 13.92 -13.89
C THR A 403 -21.35 13.67 -12.40
N PHE A 404 -21.12 14.73 -11.64
CA PHE A 404 -21.00 14.64 -10.19
C PHE A 404 -22.35 14.64 -9.49
N PRO A 405 -22.47 13.94 -8.33
CA PRO A 405 -23.64 13.98 -7.47
C PRO A 405 -23.99 15.41 -7.05
N LYS A 406 -25.29 15.68 -6.84
CA LYS A 406 -25.81 17.01 -6.52
C LYS A 406 -26.24 17.17 -5.07
N ARG A 407 -26.11 16.12 -4.27
CA ARG A 407 -26.49 16.10 -2.85
C ARG A 407 -25.35 15.53 -2.03
N LEU A 408 -24.97 16.24 -0.98
CA LEU A 408 -24.07 15.77 0.07
C LEU A 408 -24.91 15.48 1.30
N LEU A 409 -25.03 14.21 1.68
CA LEU A 409 -25.81 13.79 2.85
C LEU A 409 -24.93 13.91 4.09
N TYR A 410 -25.37 14.74 5.04
CA TYR A 410 -24.71 15.00 6.31
C TYR A 410 -25.50 14.33 7.45
N PRO A 411 -25.02 13.22 8.03
CA PRO A 411 -25.71 12.47 9.07
C PRO A 411 -25.57 13.14 10.46
N VAL A 412 -26.63 13.80 10.93
CA VAL A 412 -26.62 14.59 12.19
C VAL A 412 -26.58 13.75 13.47
N ASP A 413 -26.83 12.45 13.36
CA ASP A 413 -26.73 11.46 14.43
C ASP A 413 -25.30 10.87 14.57
N HIS A 414 -24.39 11.24 13.66
CA HIS A 414 -23.00 10.79 13.65
C HIS A 414 -21.98 11.93 13.64
N LEU A 415 -22.36 13.09 13.07
CA LEU A 415 -21.56 14.32 13.06
C LEU A 415 -22.26 15.39 13.92
N PRO A 416 -21.54 16.38 14.50
CA PRO A 416 -20.16 16.81 14.19
C PRO A 416 -19.07 15.86 14.71
N MET A 417 -17.85 16.02 14.19
CA MET A 417 -16.64 15.41 14.74
C MET A 417 -16.45 15.81 16.21
N GLN A 418 -15.84 14.91 17.00
CA GLN A 418 -15.65 15.11 18.44
C GLN A 418 -14.69 16.26 18.77
N ASN A 419 -13.62 16.42 17.99
CA ASN A 419 -12.70 17.53 18.09
C ASN A 419 -13.25 18.74 17.30
N PRO A 420 -13.54 19.88 17.96
CA PRO A 420 -14.06 21.07 17.27
C PRO A 420 -13.14 21.63 16.18
N ALA A 421 -11.82 21.46 16.30
CA ALA A 421 -10.88 21.88 15.27
C ALA A 421 -10.97 20.99 14.03
N ALA A 422 -11.17 19.67 14.22
CA ALA A 422 -11.37 18.74 13.12
C ALA A 422 -12.72 18.97 12.45
N GLU A 423 -13.76 19.26 13.23
CA GLU A 423 -15.07 19.64 12.70
C GLU A 423 -15.00 20.89 11.82
N ALA A 424 -14.21 21.90 12.20
CA ALA A 424 -14.03 23.10 11.37
C ALA A 424 -13.38 22.77 10.01
N ILE A 425 -12.42 21.83 9.99
CA ILE A 425 -11.80 21.32 8.75
C ILE A 425 -12.84 20.57 7.91
N LEU A 426 -13.67 19.72 8.53
CA LEU A 426 -14.74 19.01 7.84
C LEU A 426 -15.76 19.97 7.20
N GLN A 427 -16.21 21.00 7.93
CA GLN A 427 -17.17 21.97 7.40
C GLN A 427 -16.59 22.74 6.21
N LYS A 428 -15.32 23.17 6.30
CA LYS A 428 -14.64 23.81 5.17
C LYS A 428 -14.57 22.87 3.96
N PHE A 429 -14.18 21.60 4.18
CA PHE A 429 -14.12 20.61 3.12
C PHE A 429 -15.51 20.39 2.46
N LEU A 430 -16.57 20.30 3.26
CA LEU A 430 -17.95 20.17 2.76
C LEU A 430 -18.35 21.34 1.87
N ASP A 431 -18.06 22.57 2.30
CA ASP A 431 -18.31 23.79 1.51
C ASP A 431 -17.54 23.77 0.19
N ASP A 432 -16.24 23.45 0.25
CA ASP A 432 -15.38 23.37 -0.94
C ASP A 432 -15.87 22.30 -1.94
N VAL A 433 -16.31 21.14 -1.45
CA VAL A 433 -16.89 20.07 -2.29
C VAL A 433 -18.21 20.52 -2.90
N ALA A 434 -19.11 21.08 -2.08
CA ALA A 434 -20.40 21.58 -2.52
C ALA A 434 -20.25 22.63 -3.63
N ASP A 435 -19.33 23.57 -3.47
CA ASP A 435 -19.00 24.60 -4.47
C ASP A 435 -18.37 23.98 -5.72
N ALA A 436 -17.46 23.02 -5.57
CA ALA A 436 -16.78 22.39 -6.70
C ALA A 436 -17.76 21.66 -7.64
N VAL A 437 -18.79 21.01 -7.11
CA VAL A 437 -19.73 20.21 -7.91
C VAL A 437 -21.11 20.86 -8.07
N GLY A 438 -21.36 22.00 -7.40
CA GLY A 438 -22.67 22.63 -7.31
C GLY A 438 -23.70 21.70 -6.67
N ALA A 439 -23.35 21.13 -5.51
CA ALA A 439 -24.23 20.28 -4.70
C ALA A 439 -24.85 21.05 -3.53
N THR A 440 -25.97 20.55 -3.01
CA THR A 440 -26.53 21.00 -1.73
C THR A 440 -26.08 20.07 -0.60
N VAL A 441 -25.95 20.61 0.62
CA VAL A 441 -25.73 19.82 1.83
C VAL A 441 -27.06 19.54 2.49
N ASP A 442 -27.45 18.28 2.52
CA ASP A 442 -28.71 17.81 3.06
C ASP A 442 -28.48 17.12 4.41
N LYS A 443 -28.98 17.71 5.48
CA LYS A 443 -28.90 17.12 6.82
C LYS A 443 -29.92 15.99 6.96
N ILE A 444 -29.45 14.80 7.33
CA ILE A 444 -30.30 13.62 7.52
C ILE A 444 -30.06 13.01 8.90
N ASN A 445 -31.07 12.35 9.46
CA ASN A 445 -30.87 11.37 10.53
C ASN A 445 -30.70 10.01 9.85
N LEU A 446 -29.47 9.48 9.87
CA LEU A 446 -29.11 8.29 9.11
C LEU A 446 -29.77 7.04 9.66
N THR A 447 -29.80 6.90 10.98
CA THR A 447 -30.50 5.80 11.67
C THR A 447 -31.96 5.75 11.24
N GLN A 448 -32.67 6.88 11.36
CA GLN A 448 -34.08 6.97 10.95
C GLN A 448 -34.25 6.70 9.45
N THR A 449 -33.36 7.24 8.61
CA THR A 449 -33.40 7.04 7.15
C THR A 449 -33.29 5.55 6.79
N ILE A 450 -32.39 4.82 7.46
CA ILE A 450 -32.24 3.36 7.26
C ILE A 450 -33.52 2.65 7.70
N GLU A 451 -34.01 2.91 8.91
CA GLU A 451 -35.17 2.20 9.46
C GLU A 451 -36.44 2.41 8.63
N GLU A 452 -36.67 3.65 8.17
CA GLU A 452 -37.79 3.98 7.29
C GLU A 452 -37.63 3.37 5.89
N THR A 453 -36.41 3.34 5.35
CA THR A 453 -36.15 2.77 4.01
C THR A 453 -36.32 1.25 3.99
N LEU A 454 -35.88 0.58 5.06
CA LEU A 454 -35.87 -0.88 5.16
C LEU A 454 -37.15 -1.45 5.79
N ASP A 455 -37.99 -0.60 6.37
CA ASP A 455 -39.17 -0.98 7.15
C ASP A 455 -38.84 -1.99 8.27
N ARG A 456 -37.67 -1.80 8.91
CA ARG A 456 -37.19 -2.63 10.02
C ARG A 456 -36.07 -1.95 10.81
N PRO A 457 -35.80 -2.35 12.06
CA PRO A 457 -34.79 -1.72 12.91
C PRO A 457 -33.36 -1.84 12.37
N LEU A 458 -32.53 -0.83 12.61
CA LEU A 458 -31.10 -0.82 12.26
C LEU A 458 -30.39 -2.05 12.86
N GLN A 459 -30.73 -2.42 14.10
CA GLN A 459 -30.13 -3.57 14.76
C GLN A 459 -30.31 -4.87 13.97
N GLY A 460 -31.48 -5.08 13.36
CA GLY A 460 -31.70 -6.27 12.55
C GLY A 460 -30.80 -6.34 11.31
N MET A 461 -30.40 -5.19 10.76
CA MET A 461 -29.43 -5.12 9.66
C MET A 461 -28.02 -5.49 10.13
N LEU A 462 -27.63 -4.99 11.30
CA LEU A 462 -26.34 -5.29 11.92
C LEU A 462 -26.23 -6.77 12.35
N ASP A 463 -27.34 -7.35 12.82
CA ASP A 463 -27.43 -8.77 13.17
C ASP A 463 -27.26 -9.65 11.92
N ASP A 464 -27.98 -9.33 10.83
CA ASP A 464 -27.81 -10.03 9.54
C ASP A 464 -26.34 -9.98 9.10
N LEU A 465 -25.71 -8.81 9.15
CA LEU A 465 -24.32 -8.67 8.74
C LEU A 465 -23.35 -9.46 9.62
N THR A 466 -23.61 -9.53 10.92
CA THR A 466 -22.80 -10.33 11.85
C THR A 466 -22.88 -11.82 11.48
N VAL A 467 -24.06 -12.30 11.09
CA VAL A 467 -24.22 -13.68 10.57
C VAL A 467 -23.41 -13.85 9.29
N LEU A 468 -23.47 -12.90 8.35
CA LEU A 468 -22.70 -12.95 7.10
C LEU A 468 -21.19 -12.97 7.33
N TRP A 469 -20.69 -12.16 8.27
CA TRP A 469 -19.27 -12.09 8.62
C TRP A 469 -18.75 -13.35 9.30
N THR A 470 -19.57 -13.94 10.18
CA THR A 470 -19.14 -15.08 10.99
C THR A 470 -19.26 -16.39 10.24
N HIS A 471 -20.24 -16.55 9.35
CA HIS A 471 -20.49 -17.80 8.64
C HIS A 471 -19.25 -18.29 7.88
N ASP A 472 -18.73 -17.50 6.94
CA ASP A 472 -17.60 -17.90 6.09
C ASP A 472 -16.31 -18.01 6.92
N LEU A 473 -16.11 -17.14 7.90
CA LEU A 473 -14.98 -17.25 8.83
C LEU A 473 -14.99 -18.60 9.57
N ILE A 474 -16.18 -19.11 9.93
CA ILE A 474 -16.31 -20.41 10.58
C ILE A 474 -16.01 -21.53 9.59
N THR A 475 -16.71 -21.58 8.45
CA THR A 475 -16.65 -22.72 7.52
C THR A 475 -15.33 -22.81 6.76
N GLU A 476 -14.73 -21.67 6.41
CA GLU A 476 -13.55 -21.61 5.55
C GLU A 476 -12.24 -21.51 6.33
N THR A 477 -12.28 -20.98 7.56
CA THR A 477 -11.08 -20.77 8.38
C THR A 477 -11.11 -21.58 9.68
N ALA A 478 -12.13 -21.38 10.53
CA ALA A 478 -12.12 -21.94 11.88
C ALA A 478 -12.22 -23.47 11.88
N GLU A 479 -13.20 -24.04 11.18
CA GLU A 479 -13.43 -25.48 11.14
C GLU A 479 -12.25 -26.25 10.52
N PRO A 480 -11.70 -25.85 9.34
CA PRO A 480 -10.53 -26.52 8.77
C PRO A 480 -9.29 -26.42 9.67
N LEU A 481 -9.06 -25.25 10.27
CA LEU A 481 -7.90 -25.03 11.15
C LEU A 481 -8.01 -25.91 12.41
N ILE A 482 -9.16 -25.95 13.07
CA ILE A 482 -9.38 -26.79 14.26
C ILE A 482 -9.25 -28.26 13.90
N SER A 483 -9.83 -28.69 12.78
CA SER A 483 -9.77 -30.09 12.33
C SER A 483 -8.33 -30.56 12.15
N ASN A 484 -7.46 -29.74 11.54
CA ASN A 484 -6.05 -30.07 11.33
C ASN A 484 -5.24 -30.15 12.63
N TYR A 485 -5.63 -29.42 13.68
CA TYR A 485 -4.95 -29.44 14.99
C TYR A 485 -5.49 -30.50 15.95
N SER A 486 -6.58 -31.18 15.61
CA SER A 486 -7.23 -32.17 16.48
C SER A 486 -6.28 -33.30 16.89
N PRO A 487 -6.28 -33.74 18.17
CA PRO A 487 -7.20 -33.36 19.26
C PRO A 487 -6.80 -32.08 20.04
N GLY A 488 -5.75 -31.39 19.60
CA GLY A 488 -5.31 -30.11 20.17
C GLY A 488 -6.15 -28.93 19.70
N PHE A 489 -5.66 -27.72 19.98
CA PHE A 489 -6.25 -26.46 19.51
C PHE A 489 -5.15 -25.59 18.89
N PRO A 490 -5.40 -24.92 17.75
CA PRO A 490 -4.41 -24.08 17.10
C PRO A 490 -3.96 -22.92 18.02
N PRO A 491 -2.66 -22.58 18.06
CA PRO A 491 -2.16 -21.45 18.85
C PRO A 491 -2.48 -20.12 18.17
N ILE A 492 -3.75 -19.69 18.24
CA ILE A 492 -4.22 -18.39 17.72
C ILE A 492 -4.33 -17.35 18.84
N ASP A 493 -4.45 -16.09 18.48
CA ASP A 493 -4.58 -14.96 19.40
C ASP A 493 -5.90 -14.99 20.20
N GLU A 494 -5.88 -14.38 21.39
CA GLU A 494 -6.93 -14.48 22.41
C GLU A 494 -8.36 -14.18 21.91
N PRO A 495 -8.62 -13.11 21.12
CA PRO A 495 -9.96 -12.75 20.70
C PRO A 495 -10.69 -13.84 19.91
N TYR A 496 -9.96 -14.73 19.24
CA TYR A 496 -10.54 -15.81 18.43
C TYR A 496 -10.64 -17.14 19.14
N ARG A 497 -9.87 -17.37 20.22
CA ARG A 497 -9.84 -18.69 20.87
C ARG A 497 -11.21 -19.14 21.34
N SER A 498 -11.97 -18.24 21.96
CA SER A 498 -13.32 -18.56 22.45
C SER A 498 -14.34 -18.67 21.31
N PHE A 499 -14.23 -17.79 20.31
CA PHE A 499 -15.12 -17.82 19.15
C PHE A 499 -14.91 -19.11 18.34
N PHE A 500 -13.69 -19.43 17.91
CA PHE A 500 -13.37 -20.62 17.12
C PHE A 500 -13.75 -21.93 17.85
N ARG A 501 -13.62 -22.00 19.18
CA ARG A 501 -14.03 -23.19 19.95
C ARG A 501 -15.54 -23.47 19.93
N ASN A 502 -16.36 -22.43 19.88
CA ASN A 502 -17.78 -22.52 20.18
C ASN A 502 -18.67 -22.17 18.99
N ALA A 503 -18.13 -21.51 17.98
CA ALA A 503 -18.88 -21.03 16.84
C ALA A 503 -19.30 -22.21 15.96
N VAL A 504 -20.55 -22.16 15.50
CA VAL A 504 -21.15 -23.13 14.59
C VAL A 504 -21.83 -22.33 13.50
N ALA A 505 -21.54 -22.66 12.25
CA ALA A 505 -22.19 -22.02 11.12
C ALA A 505 -23.69 -22.36 11.10
N ASP A 506 -24.53 -21.35 10.86
CA ASP A 506 -25.98 -21.50 10.71
C ASP A 506 -26.40 -21.13 9.29
N ASP A 507 -26.47 -22.14 8.42
CA ASP A 507 -26.90 -22.00 7.02
C ASP A 507 -28.29 -21.36 6.87
N SER A 508 -29.20 -21.58 7.82
CA SER A 508 -30.57 -21.07 7.75
C SER A 508 -30.58 -19.57 8.02
N SER A 509 -29.88 -19.15 9.07
CA SER A 509 -29.69 -17.73 9.38
C SER A 509 -28.90 -17.04 8.27
N TYR A 510 -27.86 -17.68 7.73
CA TYR A 510 -27.08 -17.16 6.60
C TYR A 510 -27.94 -16.90 5.36
N LYS A 511 -28.77 -17.87 4.94
CA LYS A 511 -29.69 -17.70 3.80
C LYS A 511 -30.71 -16.60 4.04
N SER A 512 -31.21 -16.47 5.27
CA SER A 512 -32.16 -15.43 5.64
C SER A 512 -31.53 -14.03 5.62
N ALA A 513 -30.32 -13.90 6.20
CA ALA A 513 -29.53 -12.68 6.16
C ALA A 513 -29.19 -12.26 4.73
N MET A 514 -28.89 -13.23 3.85
CA MET A 514 -28.65 -12.95 2.44
C MET A 514 -29.88 -12.41 1.72
N ALA A 515 -31.04 -13.05 1.92
CA ALA A 515 -32.29 -12.58 1.32
C ALA A 515 -32.69 -11.18 1.82
N ASN A 516 -32.48 -10.90 3.11
CA ASN A 516 -32.69 -9.57 3.69
C ASN A 516 -31.76 -8.54 3.03
N ARG A 517 -30.47 -8.84 2.93
CA ARG A 517 -29.47 -7.94 2.32
C ARG A 517 -29.82 -7.62 0.87
N THR A 518 -30.22 -8.60 0.07
CA THR A 518 -30.63 -8.39 -1.34
C THR A 518 -31.78 -7.37 -1.44
N ARG A 519 -32.83 -7.58 -0.64
CA ARG A 519 -34.00 -6.69 -0.61
C ARG A 519 -33.59 -5.29 -0.14
N ASP A 520 -32.85 -5.21 0.94
CA ASP A 520 -32.50 -3.97 1.63
C ASP A 520 -31.57 -3.10 0.78
N ALA A 521 -30.56 -3.69 0.15
CA ALA A 521 -29.69 -2.99 -0.80
C ALA A 521 -30.47 -2.43 -2.00
N ALA A 522 -31.45 -3.17 -2.52
CA ALA A 522 -32.30 -2.67 -3.60
C ALA A 522 -33.15 -1.47 -3.17
N LEU A 523 -33.68 -1.46 -1.94
CA LEU A 523 -34.42 -0.32 -1.38
C LEU A 523 -33.51 0.88 -1.16
N TRP A 524 -32.35 0.65 -0.55
CA TRP A 524 -31.33 1.69 -0.30
C TRP A 524 -30.89 2.38 -1.59
N HIS A 525 -30.56 1.60 -2.62
CA HIS A 525 -30.15 2.10 -3.95
C HIS A 525 -31.28 2.70 -4.77
N LYS A 526 -32.54 2.52 -4.35
CA LYS A 526 -33.71 3.11 -5.01
C LYS A 526 -34.13 4.42 -4.34
N GLN A 527 -33.96 4.54 -3.03
CA GLN A 527 -34.55 5.61 -2.23
C GLN A 527 -33.52 6.59 -1.67
N VAL A 528 -32.31 6.12 -1.32
CA VAL A 528 -31.30 6.93 -0.61
C VAL A 528 -30.12 7.25 -1.52
N LEU A 529 -29.37 6.23 -1.94
CA LEU A 529 -28.26 6.36 -2.90
C LEU A 529 -28.73 5.96 -4.29
N PHE A 530 -29.64 6.75 -4.86
CA PHE A 530 -30.28 6.45 -6.14
C PHE A 530 -29.54 7.02 -7.34
N SER A 531 -29.77 6.43 -8.50
CA SER A 531 -29.32 6.93 -9.80
C SER A 531 -30.43 7.76 -10.47
N THR A 532 -30.04 8.73 -11.27
CA THR A 532 -30.92 9.46 -12.19
C THR A 532 -30.51 9.16 -13.63
N ASN A 533 -31.23 9.68 -14.63
CA ASN A 533 -30.82 9.54 -16.03
C ASN A 533 -29.46 10.19 -16.33
N SER A 534 -29.03 11.14 -15.49
CA SER A 534 -27.81 11.93 -15.67
C SER A 534 -26.69 11.57 -14.68
N SER A 535 -27.00 10.89 -13.58
CA SER A 535 -26.04 10.54 -12.54
C SER A 535 -26.17 9.10 -12.09
N CYS A 536 -25.05 8.39 -11.95
CA CYS A 536 -25.09 7.03 -11.40
C CYS A 536 -25.33 7.03 -9.87
N SER A 537 -25.00 8.12 -9.17
CA SER A 537 -25.32 8.36 -7.76
C SER A 537 -25.71 9.83 -7.60
N GLU A 538 -26.94 10.13 -7.21
CA GLU A 538 -27.38 11.52 -7.03
C GLU A 538 -26.84 12.13 -5.74
N SER A 539 -26.47 11.27 -4.78
CA SER A 539 -26.01 11.62 -3.45
C SER A 539 -24.60 11.08 -3.17
N ILE A 540 -23.84 11.80 -2.33
CA ILE A 540 -22.67 11.29 -1.60
C ILE A 540 -22.98 11.37 -0.12
N LEU A 541 -22.87 10.27 0.61
CA LEU A 541 -22.98 10.26 2.08
C LEU A 541 -21.60 10.46 2.69
N LEU A 542 -21.47 11.44 3.60
CA LEU A 542 -20.22 11.69 4.30
C LEU A 542 -20.30 11.24 5.76
N TYR A 543 -19.19 10.74 6.31
CA TYR A 543 -19.09 10.41 7.73
C TYR A 543 -17.64 10.40 8.21
N ASP A 544 -17.44 10.42 9.53
CA ASP A 544 -16.17 10.13 10.18
C ASP A 544 -16.16 8.67 10.64
N ILE A 545 -15.13 7.90 10.25
CA ILE A 545 -15.02 6.48 10.59
C ILE A 545 -14.63 6.20 12.05
N GLY A 546 -14.30 7.24 12.82
CA GLY A 546 -14.51 7.16 14.27
C GLY A 546 -13.33 7.52 15.13
N THR A 547 -12.57 8.55 14.78
CA THR A 547 -11.73 9.22 15.78
C THR A 547 -12.20 10.63 16.08
N GLY A 548 -13.01 11.23 15.22
CA GLY A 548 -13.48 12.61 15.36
C GLY A 548 -12.35 13.61 15.49
N GLY A 549 -11.14 13.31 14.98
CA GLY A 549 -9.93 14.12 15.18
C GLY A 549 -9.32 14.03 16.59
N LEU A 550 -9.55 12.94 17.32
CA LEU A 550 -8.92 12.62 18.61
C LEU A 550 -8.00 11.39 18.49
N PRO A 551 -6.81 11.39 19.10
CA PRO A 551 -5.86 10.29 18.98
C PRO A 551 -6.45 8.95 19.45
N SER A 552 -6.11 7.89 18.71
CA SER A 552 -6.34 6.49 19.10
C SER A 552 -5.00 5.78 19.18
N PHE A 553 -4.75 5.08 20.28
CA PHE A 553 -3.43 4.57 20.64
C PHE A 553 -3.32 3.06 20.48
N ARG A 554 -2.09 2.59 20.20
CA ARG A 554 -1.77 1.15 20.16
C ARG A 554 -1.71 0.50 21.54
N GLU A 555 -1.70 1.29 22.61
CA GLU A 555 -1.70 0.80 23.99
C GLU A 555 -3.10 0.97 24.59
N LYS A 556 -3.59 -0.09 25.23
CA LYS A 556 -4.97 -0.15 25.73
C LYS A 556 -5.28 0.99 26.69
N ASP A 557 -4.46 1.15 27.73
CA ASP A 557 -4.69 2.09 28.83
C ASP A 557 -4.63 3.56 28.38
N LEU A 558 -3.93 3.87 27.29
CA LEU A 558 -3.89 5.23 26.74
C LEU A 558 -5.22 5.65 26.13
N ASN A 559 -6.03 4.71 25.64
CA ASN A 559 -7.35 5.00 25.06
C ASN A 559 -8.40 5.37 26.11
N ASP A 560 -8.14 5.11 27.40
CA ASP A 560 -8.98 5.57 28.51
C ASP A 560 -8.62 6.99 28.97
N SER A 561 -7.58 7.60 28.39
CA SER A 561 -7.11 8.93 28.78
C SER A 561 -7.99 10.06 28.21
N PRO A 562 -8.10 11.21 28.91
CA PRO A 562 -8.81 12.37 28.37
C PRO A 562 -8.25 12.80 27.02
N GLY A 563 -9.15 13.06 26.07
CA GLY A 563 -8.76 13.48 24.72
C GLY A 563 -8.36 12.34 23.78
N ALA A 564 -8.45 11.08 24.20
CA ALA A 564 -8.35 9.92 23.31
C ALA A 564 -9.74 9.47 22.83
N ALA A 565 -9.78 8.77 21.70
CA ALA A 565 -10.98 8.11 21.21
C ALA A 565 -10.68 6.71 20.69
N SER A 566 -11.61 5.79 20.92
CA SER A 566 -11.61 4.49 20.26
C SER A 566 -12.49 4.55 19.01
N PRO A 567 -12.10 3.82 17.94
CA PRO A 567 -12.93 3.63 16.76
C PRO A 567 -14.34 3.13 17.12
N VAL A 568 -15.33 3.54 16.34
CA VAL A 568 -16.73 3.15 16.57
C VAL A 568 -16.90 1.64 16.43
N ASP A 569 -17.63 1.01 17.36
CA ASP A 569 -17.99 -0.42 17.27
C ASP A 569 -18.87 -0.64 16.01
N PRO A 570 -18.44 -1.49 15.06
CA PRO A 570 -19.19 -1.73 13.82
C PRO A 570 -20.53 -2.45 14.01
N ARG A 571 -20.85 -2.91 15.24
CA ARG A 571 -22.15 -3.53 15.60
C ARG A 571 -23.03 -2.62 16.46
N GLY A 572 -22.54 -1.42 16.79
CA GLY A 572 -23.27 -0.45 17.60
C GLY A 572 -24.21 0.44 16.79
N PRO A 573 -25.07 1.23 17.45
CA PRO A 573 -25.99 2.15 16.78
C PRO A 573 -25.29 3.28 16.00
N LYS A 574 -23.99 3.52 16.24
CA LYS A 574 -23.19 4.53 15.52
C LYS A 574 -22.42 3.98 14.31
N ALA A 575 -22.64 2.73 13.91
CA ALA A 575 -21.83 1.99 12.94
C ALA A 575 -22.02 2.42 11.46
N VAL A 576 -21.78 3.68 11.12
CA VAL A 576 -21.90 4.18 9.72
C VAL A 576 -21.00 3.42 8.76
N SER A 577 -19.79 3.07 9.19
CA SER A 577 -18.82 2.33 8.38
C SER A 577 -19.35 0.99 7.89
N THR A 578 -20.35 0.44 8.58
CA THR A 578 -20.92 -0.87 8.30
C THR A 578 -21.93 -0.83 7.14
N ILE A 579 -22.47 0.35 6.82
CA ILE A 579 -23.46 0.56 5.75
C ILE A 579 -22.90 0.12 4.41
N SER A 580 -21.67 0.53 4.08
CA SER A 580 -21.00 0.16 2.84
C SER A 580 -20.86 -1.37 2.76
N SER A 581 -20.43 -2.03 3.85
CA SER A 581 -20.33 -3.49 3.96
C SER A 581 -21.66 -4.17 3.65
N TYR A 582 -22.75 -3.67 4.22
CA TYR A 582 -24.08 -4.25 4.04
C TYR A 582 -24.67 -3.99 2.64
N PHE A 583 -24.69 -2.76 2.16
CA PHE A 583 -25.31 -2.42 0.86
C PHE A 583 -24.38 -2.62 -0.35
N GLY A 584 -23.10 -2.88 -0.10
CA GLY A 584 -22.08 -3.11 -1.12
C GLY A 584 -21.61 -1.84 -1.83
N ASP A 585 -21.85 -0.68 -1.23
CA ASP A 585 -21.49 0.64 -1.76
C ASP A 585 -19.99 0.87 -1.83
N VAL A 586 -19.56 1.74 -2.74
CA VAL A 586 -18.18 2.23 -2.77
C VAL A 586 -17.98 3.26 -1.66
N ASP A 587 -16.85 3.18 -0.98
CA ASP A 587 -16.53 4.04 0.16
C ASP A 587 -15.04 4.39 0.15
N ILE A 588 -14.75 5.68 0.09
CA ILE A 588 -13.38 6.18 0.09
C ILE A 588 -13.08 6.97 1.36
N THR A 589 -11.86 6.81 1.87
CA THR A 589 -11.29 7.61 2.97
C THR A 589 -10.33 8.63 2.39
N VAL A 590 -10.52 9.89 2.76
CA VAL A 590 -9.80 11.04 2.21
C VAL A 590 -9.20 11.84 3.36
N PRO A 591 -7.87 12.05 3.41
CA PRO A 591 -7.26 13.00 4.33
C PRO A 591 -7.56 14.43 3.89
N ILE A 592 -8.06 15.26 4.81
CA ILE A 592 -8.55 16.62 4.54
C ILE A 592 -7.86 17.70 5.38
N GLY A 593 -6.97 17.29 6.29
CA GLY A 593 -6.17 18.20 7.10
C GLY A 593 -5.55 17.48 8.30
N GLN A 594 -5.11 18.25 9.29
CA GLN A 594 -4.59 17.73 10.55
C GLN A 594 -4.89 18.70 11.70
N VAL A 595 -4.91 18.18 12.93
CA VAL A 595 -5.16 18.95 14.16
C VAL A 595 -4.13 18.62 15.22
N SER A 596 -3.79 19.60 16.05
CA SER A 596 -2.92 19.38 17.19
C SER A 596 -3.63 18.64 18.32
N TYR A 597 -2.90 17.80 19.04
CA TYR A 597 -3.31 17.20 20.31
C TYR A 597 -2.13 17.21 21.30
N GLN A 598 -2.44 17.27 22.59
CA GLN A 598 -1.43 17.11 23.63
C GLN A 598 -1.21 15.61 23.88
N SER A 599 -0.02 15.09 23.59
CA SER A 599 0.27 13.67 23.79
C SER A 599 0.36 13.32 25.27
N ASN A 600 -0.38 12.29 25.67
CA ASN A 600 -0.31 11.69 27.00
C ASN A 600 0.92 10.78 27.18
N VAL A 601 1.74 10.63 26.13
CA VAL A 601 2.97 9.83 26.17
C VAL A 601 4.20 10.73 26.21
N THR A 602 4.32 11.66 25.26
CA THR A 602 5.50 12.53 25.15
C THR A 602 5.38 13.80 25.99
N PHE A 603 4.16 14.14 26.42
CA PHE A 603 3.83 15.42 27.04
C PHE A 603 4.21 16.62 26.15
N GLN A 604 4.24 16.42 24.84
CA GLN A 604 4.42 17.46 23.82
C GLN A 604 3.16 17.61 22.97
N GLU A 605 3.07 18.73 22.28
CA GLU A 605 2.10 18.90 21.21
C GLU A 605 2.50 18.01 20.01
N GLU A 606 1.52 17.24 19.56
CA GLU A 606 1.61 16.32 18.43
C GLU A 606 0.49 16.63 17.44
N VAL A 607 0.56 16.07 16.24
CA VAL A 607 -0.49 16.25 15.23
C VAL A 607 -1.17 14.94 14.89
N MET A 608 -2.46 15.03 14.62
CA MET A 608 -3.29 13.92 14.17
C MET A 608 -3.91 14.27 12.82
N PRO A 609 -3.84 13.37 11.82
CA PRO A 609 -4.59 13.54 10.58
C PRO A 609 -6.10 13.64 10.82
N VAL A 610 -6.77 14.47 10.03
CA VAL A 610 -8.23 14.54 9.93
C VAL A 610 -8.62 13.95 8.58
N THR A 611 -9.51 12.97 8.62
CA THR A 611 -10.01 12.28 7.43
C THR A 611 -11.52 12.29 7.38
N VAL A 612 -12.09 12.14 6.18
CA VAL A 612 -13.52 11.95 5.97
C VAL A 612 -13.76 10.80 5.03
N ASN A 613 -14.85 10.07 5.25
CA ASN A 613 -15.32 9.05 4.35
C ASN A 613 -16.40 9.58 3.40
N MET A 614 -16.37 9.14 2.15
CA MET A 614 -17.35 9.50 1.13
C MET A 614 -17.90 8.22 0.49
N ILE A 615 -19.20 8.01 0.64
CA ILE A 615 -19.92 6.86 0.10
C ILE A 615 -20.73 7.30 -1.11
N ALA A 616 -20.61 6.56 -2.21
CA ALA A 616 -21.51 6.67 -3.36
C ALA A 616 -22.16 5.31 -3.63
N LYS A 617 -23.27 5.34 -4.39
CA LYS A 617 -24.00 4.13 -4.76
C LYS A 617 -23.04 3.07 -5.32
N ARG A 618 -23.25 1.80 -4.94
CA ARG A 618 -22.61 0.64 -5.58
C ARG A 618 -22.61 0.74 -7.12
N GLY A 619 -21.42 0.66 -7.69
CA GLY A 619 -21.10 0.82 -9.11
C GLY A 619 -20.50 2.19 -9.48
N CYS A 620 -20.58 3.18 -8.61
CA CYS A 620 -20.18 4.56 -8.91
C CYS A 620 -18.75 4.91 -8.49
N ASP A 621 -17.86 3.94 -8.40
CA ASP A 621 -16.48 4.12 -7.92
C ASP A 621 -15.73 5.19 -8.71
N PHE A 622 -15.85 5.14 -10.04
CA PHE A 622 -15.19 6.11 -10.91
C PHE A 622 -15.68 7.55 -10.72
N VAL A 623 -16.93 7.75 -10.29
CA VAL A 623 -17.43 9.10 -9.97
C VAL A 623 -16.68 9.69 -8.77
N LEU A 624 -16.42 8.89 -7.75
CA LEU A 624 -15.64 9.34 -6.59
C LEU A 624 -14.19 9.64 -6.97
N PHE A 625 -13.54 8.79 -7.78
CA PHE A 625 -12.19 9.09 -8.27
C PHE A 625 -12.13 10.33 -9.17
N ASN A 626 -13.11 10.53 -10.04
CA ASN A 626 -13.22 11.74 -10.87
C ASN A 626 -13.44 12.98 -9.99
N LEU A 627 -14.19 12.85 -8.90
CA LEU A 627 -14.41 13.93 -7.94
C LEU A 627 -13.11 14.30 -7.25
N ILE A 628 -12.33 13.31 -6.80
CA ILE A 628 -11.03 13.53 -6.17
C ILE A 628 -10.08 14.29 -7.11
N ASN A 629 -9.97 13.87 -8.37
CA ASN A 629 -9.17 14.59 -9.36
C ASN A 629 -9.64 16.05 -9.54
N LYS A 630 -10.95 16.28 -9.52
CA LYS A 630 -11.50 17.63 -9.59
C LYS A 630 -11.16 18.46 -8.36
N LEU A 631 -11.24 17.89 -7.16
CA LEU A 631 -10.89 18.56 -5.90
C LEU A 631 -9.40 18.92 -5.87
N VAL A 632 -8.52 18.05 -6.38
CA VAL A 632 -7.09 18.35 -6.56
C VAL A 632 -6.90 19.53 -7.52
N SER A 633 -7.58 19.52 -8.68
CA SER A 633 -7.49 20.63 -9.66
C SER A 633 -7.99 21.98 -9.11
N LYS A 634 -8.78 21.95 -8.03
CA LYS A 634 -9.30 23.13 -7.33
C LYS A 634 -8.46 23.53 -6.11
N GLY A 635 -7.42 22.76 -5.78
CA GLY A 635 -6.59 22.99 -4.60
C GLY A 635 -7.28 22.62 -3.27
N VAL A 636 -8.36 21.83 -3.32
CA VAL A 636 -9.08 21.36 -2.11
C VAL A 636 -8.35 20.16 -1.49
N LEU A 637 -7.75 19.32 -2.32
CA LEU A 637 -6.98 18.15 -1.90
C LEU A 637 -5.56 18.20 -2.46
N SER A 638 -4.64 17.60 -1.73
CA SER A 638 -3.22 17.48 -2.09
C SER A 638 -2.69 16.11 -1.65
N SER A 639 -1.48 15.79 -2.09
CA SER A 639 -0.75 14.60 -1.61
C SER A 639 -0.36 14.78 -0.14
N VAL A 640 -0.26 13.67 0.58
CA VAL A 640 0.20 13.67 1.98
C VAL A 640 1.65 13.22 2.08
N ASP A 641 2.37 13.76 3.06
CA ASP A 641 3.76 13.44 3.33
C ASP A 641 3.90 12.14 4.14
N THR A 642 5.08 11.53 4.12
CA THR A 642 5.44 10.46 5.07
C THR A 642 5.90 11.02 6.41
N GLY A 643 6.01 10.15 7.42
CA GLY A 643 6.55 10.52 8.73
C GLY A 643 5.51 11.14 9.66
N ARG A 644 5.97 12.04 10.54
CA ARG A 644 5.22 12.55 11.69
C ARG A 644 3.95 13.32 11.33
N GLN A 645 3.99 14.11 10.26
CA GLN A 645 2.89 14.99 9.84
C GLN A 645 2.38 14.56 8.47
N ALA A 646 1.07 14.63 8.24
CA ALA A 646 0.47 14.29 6.94
C ALA A 646 0.50 15.46 5.97
N PHE A 647 0.47 16.69 6.49
CA PHE A 647 0.49 17.93 5.72
C PHE A 647 1.58 18.86 6.28
N GLN A 648 2.29 19.56 5.40
CA GLN A 648 3.19 20.64 5.80
C GLN A 648 2.40 21.84 6.30
N GLU A 649 2.93 22.53 7.32
CA GLU A 649 2.35 23.75 7.91
C GLU A 649 2.42 24.97 6.99
#